data_AF-A0A0N0DBM3-F1
#
_entry.id   AF-A0A0N0DBM3-F1
#
_cell.length_a   1.000
_cell.length_b   1.000
_cell.length_c   1.000
_cell.angle_alpha   90.00
_cell.angle_beta   90.00
_cell.angle_gamma   90.00
#
_symmetry.space_group_name_H-M   'P 1'
#
loop_
_entity.id
_entity.type
_entity.pdbx_description
1 polymer ?
#
loop_
_entity_poly.entity_id
_entity_poly.type
_entity_poly.pdbx_seq_one_letter_code
_entity_poly.pdbx_strand_id
1 'polypeptide(L)'
;MTVSIQTRISHEESPLGRLFVTLANVSLIRYDKTGEEGEECNVHFGFDERKEAECFAHYLKVAQENLFEKFMRGPFYDKKVVYLRNLRTSTIDETPARMQFSIVSRDLGDSKHAYRAILTQDNATRCICFDFKSKPSGVKRWDLLQSRIWVYDEDANGKPYISQTDWDTLTGQSVVKSVEGATFVKGGHERTTNDWLEELDRLFRVMKPDRNDRYKKVKIAVIDSGLNDKVKSRYMAQNNIVYKDFTHETRNDSWHGTCCAKIICDMYEEATLYIARIFEKDHADEKEGPIRMAKAIDWAISEPNCADIISISAGFRDYSQELSNAVTRAKAAGKLVVAAAANWANTGTVAFPARHNLTTMCIYSTNTSNQSSSFNPEPRSDTHNFALLGEEFQHPDQKSGPMSGTSMATAAAAGLAANIIDFSRQEDNKSYIWRLPDVGTLPGMLSIFSDGKGELGLYCNIKMSAFKNIAVAGAAGDLGSAVFNALVTSSKFNLTVLTRKGSKSTFPSGTKVIEVDYDSLDSLTAALQGQDAVVSTVGSLAIPIQNLLIDAAVAAGVKRFLPSEFGSNLVVPSVRKLPVFGTKVAVEDKLTELAKQGKISYNFVYNGAFLDWGIKNNFFLDFSKPELTLWDQGDAEFSTTTLASVGDAVVGVLTHPQETQDRIVYVQDTVLTQKKILELAKEVNPGKEWKVQYAKIDDITAQSDANVAKGIYDWPTLAPYLFRSLFDAKSVPKYEKLDNELLG
;
A
#
# COMPACT_ATOMS: atom_id res chain seq x y z
N MET A 1 21.30 -20.78 22.44
CA MET A 1 20.49 -21.52 21.44
C MET A 1 21.07 -21.19 20.09
N THR A 2 21.46 -22.21 19.32
CA THR A 2 22.07 -22.03 18.00
C THR A 2 21.17 -22.72 16.98
N VAL A 3 20.71 -21.98 15.97
CA VAL A 3 19.84 -22.50 14.90
C VAL A 3 20.68 -22.63 13.63
N SER A 4 20.62 -23.79 12.97
CA SER A 4 21.45 -24.11 11.80
C SER A 4 20.60 -24.39 10.56
N ILE A 5 21.23 -24.59 9.40
CA ILE A 5 20.51 -24.97 8.17
C ILE A 5 19.87 -26.37 8.24
N GLN A 6 20.21 -27.15 9.26
CA GLN A 6 19.72 -28.52 9.47
C GLN A 6 18.55 -28.58 10.46
N THR A 7 18.28 -27.50 11.21
CA THR A 7 17.15 -27.41 12.15
C THR A 7 15.84 -27.56 11.38
N ARG A 8 15.01 -28.53 11.78
CA ARG A 8 13.70 -28.79 11.16
C ARG A 8 12.58 -28.25 12.03
N ILE A 9 11.55 -27.69 11.39
CA ILE A 9 10.36 -27.16 12.05
C ILE A 9 9.20 -28.15 11.81
N SER A 10 8.62 -28.70 12.88
CA SER A 10 7.42 -29.55 12.82
C SER A 10 6.28 -28.98 13.67
N HIS A 11 5.05 -29.35 13.32
CA HIS A 11 3.83 -29.03 14.07
C HIS A 11 3.28 -30.31 14.69
N GLU A 12 3.05 -30.31 16.01
CA GLU A 12 2.57 -31.47 16.75
C GLU A 12 1.42 -31.06 17.70
N GLU A 13 0.35 -31.86 17.74
CA GLU A 13 -0.73 -31.75 18.74
C GLU A 13 -0.53 -32.81 19.82
N SER A 14 -0.52 -32.38 21.09
CA SER A 14 -0.43 -33.29 22.23
C SER A 14 -1.77 -33.99 22.52
N PRO A 15 -1.78 -35.14 23.23
CA PRO A 15 -3.02 -35.85 23.61
C PRO A 15 -4.00 -35.06 24.48
N LEU A 16 -3.61 -33.86 24.94
CA LEU A 16 -4.43 -32.94 25.73
C LEU A 16 -4.91 -31.71 24.92
N GLY A 17 -4.71 -31.70 23.60
CA GLY A 17 -5.20 -30.66 22.69
C GLY A 17 -4.33 -29.40 22.59
N ARG A 18 -3.16 -29.35 23.25
CA ARG A 18 -2.19 -28.25 23.09
C ARG A 18 -1.32 -28.41 21.86
N LEU A 19 -1.05 -27.29 21.19
CA LEU A 19 -0.32 -27.17 19.94
C LEU A 19 1.14 -26.77 20.19
N PHE A 20 2.06 -27.44 19.51
CA PHE A 20 3.50 -27.18 19.62
C PHE A 20 4.14 -26.94 18.25
N VAL A 21 5.02 -25.93 18.20
CA VAL A 21 6.02 -25.79 17.14
C VAL A 21 7.35 -26.32 17.68
N THR A 22 7.84 -27.40 17.09
CA THR A 22 9.08 -28.06 17.50
C THR A 22 10.22 -27.62 16.59
N LEU A 23 11.28 -27.06 17.17
CA LEU A 23 12.58 -26.94 16.51
C LEU A 23 13.41 -28.16 16.84
N ALA A 24 13.54 -29.07 15.88
CA ALA A 24 14.33 -30.30 16.05
C ALA A 24 15.82 -30.07 15.77
N ASN A 25 16.67 -30.76 16.52
CA ASN A 25 18.14 -30.69 16.45
C ASN A 25 18.67 -29.28 16.74
N VAL A 26 18.44 -28.78 17.96
CA VAL A 26 18.91 -27.48 18.45
C VAL A 26 19.85 -27.69 19.64
N SER A 27 21.08 -27.18 19.55
CA SER A 27 22.01 -27.21 20.67
C SER A 27 21.70 -26.09 21.68
N LEU A 28 21.45 -26.48 22.93
CA LEU A 28 21.25 -25.58 24.06
C LEU A 28 22.47 -25.60 24.99
N ILE A 29 23.41 -24.69 24.74
CA ILE A 29 24.52 -24.41 25.66
C ILE A 29 23.95 -23.92 27.00
N ARG A 30 24.08 -24.74 28.06
CA ARG A 30 23.87 -24.32 29.44
C ARG A 30 25.21 -23.88 30.04
N TYR A 31 25.26 -22.66 30.54
CA TYR A 31 26.42 -22.19 31.31
C TYR A 31 26.31 -22.65 32.77
N ASP A 32 26.83 -23.84 33.05
CA ASP A 32 27.38 -24.12 34.37
C ASP A 32 28.91 -23.88 34.39
N LYS A 33 29.54 -24.05 35.56
CA LYS A 33 30.95 -23.70 35.78
C LYS A 33 31.95 -24.70 35.17
N THR A 34 31.47 -25.76 34.54
CA THR A 34 32.28 -26.85 33.99
C THR A 34 32.40 -26.79 32.46
N GLY A 35 31.44 -26.15 31.78
CA GLY A 35 31.60 -25.75 30.38
C GLY A 35 31.54 -26.89 29.36
N GLU A 36 30.81 -27.96 29.67
CA GLU A 36 30.48 -29.01 28.69
C GLU A 36 29.32 -28.57 27.80
N GLU A 37 29.35 -28.94 26.51
CA GLU A 37 28.25 -28.69 25.58
C GLU A 37 27.09 -29.65 25.87
N GLY A 38 25.88 -29.10 26.02
CA GLY A 38 24.67 -29.91 26.16
C GLY A 38 24.29 -30.56 24.82
N GLU A 39 23.82 -31.81 24.89
CA GLU A 39 23.38 -32.60 23.73
C GLU A 39 22.34 -31.87 22.85
N GLU A 40 22.29 -32.24 21.57
CA GLU A 40 21.22 -31.79 20.67
C GLU A 40 19.85 -32.15 21.23
N CYS A 41 18.96 -31.16 21.30
CA CYS A 41 17.64 -31.34 21.86
C CYS A 41 16.57 -30.72 20.96
N ASN A 42 15.34 -31.20 21.12
CA ASN A 42 14.18 -30.58 20.47
C ASN A 42 13.65 -29.48 21.38
N VAL A 43 13.53 -28.27 20.84
CA VAL A 43 12.98 -27.12 21.57
C VAL A 43 11.54 -26.92 21.14
N HIS A 44 10.62 -27.22 22.06
CA HIS A 44 9.19 -27.14 21.83
C HIS A 44 8.64 -25.79 22.32
N PHE A 45 8.03 -25.03 21.42
CA PHE A 45 7.29 -23.82 21.73
C PHE A 45 5.80 -24.18 21.78
N GLY A 46 5.21 -24.15 22.98
CA GLY A 46 3.79 -24.41 23.19
C GLY A 46 2.97 -23.15 23.01
N PHE A 47 1.86 -23.25 22.29
CA PHE A 47 0.91 -22.16 22.04
C PHE A 47 -0.49 -22.59 22.46
N ASP A 48 -1.22 -21.68 23.09
CA ASP A 48 -2.63 -21.92 23.43
C ASP A 48 -3.55 -21.69 22.22
N GLU A 49 -3.12 -20.89 21.22
CA GLU A 49 -3.83 -20.67 19.95
C GLU A 49 -3.04 -21.14 18.71
N ARG A 50 -3.72 -21.86 17.81
CA ARG A 50 -3.14 -22.39 16.56
C ARG A 50 -2.57 -21.33 15.63
N LYS A 51 -3.22 -20.17 15.58
CA LYS A 51 -2.85 -19.05 14.70
C LYS A 51 -1.48 -18.46 15.07
N GLU A 52 -1.17 -18.41 16.37
CA GLU A 52 0.13 -17.90 16.86
C GLU A 52 1.27 -18.87 16.52
N ALA A 53 1.04 -20.18 16.68
CA ALA A 53 1.97 -21.23 16.27
C ALA A 53 2.29 -21.16 14.76
N GLU A 54 1.27 -21.00 13.92
CA GLU A 54 1.42 -20.91 12.45
C GLU A 54 2.16 -19.62 12.04
N CYS A 55 1.85 -18.47 12.66
CA CYS A 55 2.59 -17.23 12.45
C CYS A 55 4.07 -17.34 12.86
N PHE A 56 4.37 -17.90 14.04
CA PHE A 56 5.74 -18.02 14.55
C PHE A 56 6.63 -18.90 13.65
N ALA A 57 6.09 -20.02 13.15
CA ALA A 57 6.78 -20.89 12.19
C ALA A 57 7.09 -20.17 10.87
N HIS A 58 6.17 -19.31 10.39
CA HIS A 58 6.36 -18.52 9.17
C HIS A 58 7.51 -17.49 9.31
N TYR A 59 7.56 -16.76 10.44
CA TYR A 59 8.62 -15.78 10.71
C TYR A 59 10.02 -16.38 10.69
N LEU A 60 10.22 -17.56 11.29
CA LEU A 60 11.51 -18.23 11.34
C LEU A 60 12.02 -18.63 9.95
N LYS A 61 11.11 -19.07 9.06
CA LYS A 61 11.45 -19.43 7.68
C LYS A 61 11.88 -18.22 6.85
N VAL A 62 11.14 -17.12 6.94
CA VAL A 62 11.45 -15.85 6.24
C VAL A 62 12.78 -15.26 6.74
N ALA A 63 13.11 -15.39 8.03
CA ALA A 63 14.39 -14.97 8.57
C ALA A 63 15.58 -15.79 8.02
N GLN A 64 15.39 -17.10 7.84
CA GLN A 64 16.40 -18.00 7.27
C GLN A 64 16.72 -17.66 5.81
N GLU A 65 15.71 -17.32 5.02
CA GLU A 65 15.83 -17.00 3.60
C GLU A 65 16.50 -15.63 3.35
N ASN A 66 16.20 -14.62 4.19
CA ASN A 66 16.74 -13.25 4.05
C ASN A 66 18.23 -13.09 4.43
N LEU A 67 18.80 -14.02 5.21
CA LEU A 67 20.21 -13.97 5.61
C LEU A 67 21.18 -14.25 4.45
N PHE A 68 20.72 -14.87 3.35
CA PHE A 68 21.56 -15.27 2.22
C PHE A 68 21.94 -14.09 1.30
N GLU A 69 20.99 -13.19 1.01
CA GLU A 69 21.14 -12.04 0.11
C GLU A 69 22.19 -11.02 0.59
N LYS A 70 22.23 -10.72 1.90
CA LYS A 70 23.05 -9.61 2.43
C LYS A 70 24.53 -9.95 2.66
N PHE A 71 24.95 -11.19 2.42
CA PHE A 71 26.28 -11.72 2.80
C PHE A 71 27.41 -11.52 1.75
N MET A 72 27.17 -10.77 0.67
CA MET A 72 27.97 -10.85 -0.57
C MET A 72 29.00 -9.72 -0.84
N ARG A 73 29.24 -8.75 0.07
CA ARG A 73 30.10 -7.58 -0.23
C ARG A 73 31.10 -7.25 0.90
N GLY A 74 32.41 -7.33 0.61
CA GLY A 74 33.53 -7.06 1.54
C GLY A 74 34.27 -5.72 1.32
N PRO A 75 35.34 -5.39 2.09
CA PRO A 75 35.87 -4.03 2.17
C PRO A 75 37.31 -3.77 1.65
N PHE A 76 37.60 -2.48 1.50
CA PHE A 76 38.85 -1.83 1.05
C PHE A 76 39.05 -0.50 1.83
N TYR A 77 40.19 0.22 1.88
CA TYR A 77 41.61 -0.12 1.59
C TYR A 77 42.59 0.71 2.48
N ASP A 78 42.17 1.89 2.94
CA ASP A 78 42.98 3.07 3.28
C ASP A 78 43.29 3.28 4.77
N LYS A 79 43.29 2.21 5.60
CA LYS A 79 43.33 2.33 7.07
C LYS A 79 44.56 1.66 7.70
N LYS A 80 45.12 2.25 8.77
CA LYS A 80 46.28 1.68 9.51
C LYS A 80 45.80 0.81 10.68
N VAL A 81 46.30 -0.42 10.80
CA VAL A 81 46.05 -1.29 11.98
C VAL A 81 46.72 -0.71 13.22
N VAL A 82 45.95 -0.55 14.31
CA VAL A 82 46.41 -0.03 15.61
C VAL A 82 46.26 -1.03 16.77
N TYR A 83 45.49 -2.10 16.58
CA TYR A 83 45.42 -3.23 17.52
C TYR A 83 45.16 -4.51 16.71
N LEU A 84 45.75 -5.64 17.11
CA LEU A 84 45.60 -6.92 16.42
C LEU A 84 45.69 -8.07 17.43
N ARG A 85 44.76 -9.03 17.36
CA ARG A 85 44.74 -10.23 18.20
C ARG A 85 44.28 -11.44 17.39
N ASN A 86 45.07 -12.50 17.41
CA ASN A 86 44.72 -13.77 16.78
C ASN A 86 44.01 -14.69 17.79
N LEU A 87 42.94 -15.33 17.33
CA LEU A 87 42.09 -16.31 17.99
C LEU A 87 42.21 -17.63 17.22
N ARG A 88 42.02 -18.77 17.89
CA ARG A 88 41.98 -20.09 17.24
C ARG A 88 40.56 -20.62 17.29
N THR A 89 40.11 -21.16 16.17
CA THR A 89 38.85 -21.86 15.98
C THR A 89 39.10 -23.04 15.02
N SER A 90 38.08 -23.81 14.68
CA SER A 90 38.16 -24.94 13.75
C SER A 90 36.98 -24.89 12.77
N THR A 91 37.23 -25.30 11.53
CA THR A 91 36.21 -25.39 10.48
C THR A 91 35.45 -26.72 10.54
N ILE A 92 34.41 -26.85 9.70
CA ILE A 92 33.45 -27.98 9.68
C ILE A 92 34.14 -29.34 9.46
N ASP A 93 35.31 -29.31 8.82
CA ASP A 93 36.22 -30.41 8.49
C ASP A 93 37.43 -30.51 9.45
N GLU A 94 37.27 -30.07 10.70
CA GLU A 94 38.24 -30.09 11.83
C GLU A 94 39.59 -29.38 11.59
N THR A 95 39.77 -28.75 10.44
CA THR A 95 40.97 -27.98 10.11
C THR A 95 41.13 -26.76 11.05
N PRO A 96 42.30 -26.53 11.67
CA PRO A 96 42.48 -25.39 12.59
C PRO A 96 42.52 -24.06 11.84
N ALA A 97 41.47 -23.25 11.98
CA ALA A 97 41.37 -21.93 11.39
C ALA A 97 41.72 -20.85 12.41
N ARG A 98 42.58 -19.90 12.03
CA ARG A 98 42.86 -18.73 12.87
C ARG A 98 41.90 -17.61 12.47
N MET A 99 41.26 -17.00 13.46
CA MET A 99 40.53 -15.75 13.26
C MET A 99 41.39 -14.60 13.78
N GLN A 100 41.44 -13.51 13.03
CA GLN A 100 42.21 -12.32 13.36
C GLN A 100 41.26 -11.16 13.62
N PHE A 101 41.36 -10.58 14.82
CA PHE A 101 40.63 -9.39 15.21
C PHE A 101 41.57 -8.18 15.15
N SER A 102 41.30 -7.24 14.25
CA SER A 102 42.14 -6.09 13.96
C SER A 102 41.34 -4.80 14.12
N ILE A 103 41.77 -3.88 14.98
CA ILE A 103 41.25 -2.51 15.01
C ILE A 103 42.15 -1.65 14.13
N VAL A 104 41.57 -1.00 13.13
CA VAL A 104 42.24 -0.01 12.29
C VAL A 104 41.82 1.41 12.70
N SER A 105 42.76 2.33 12.73
CA SER A 105 42.51 3.76 12.93
C SER A 105 42.72 4.51 11.61
N ARG A 106 41.89 5.53 11.39
CA ARG A 106 42.19 6.63 10.46
C ARG A 106 42.35 7.90 11.30
N ASP A 107 43.52 8.54 11.17
CA ASP A 107 43.79 9.81 11.81
C ASP A 107 43.04 10.92 11.06
N LEU A 108 42.45 11.85 11.80
CA LEU A 108 41.58 12.92 11.28
C LEU A 108 42.06 14.33 11.69
N GLY A 109 43.19 14.44 12.40
CA GLY A 109 43.68 15.71 12.94
C GLY A 109 42.99 16.14 14.25
N ASP A 110 43.50 17.21 14.87
CA ASP A 110 43.02 17.78 16.15
C ASP A 110 42.77 16.74 17.26
N SER A 111 43.69 15.79 17.41
CA SER A 111 43.63 14.70 18.41
C SER A 111 42.40 13.77 18.27
N LYS A 112 41.71 13.79 17.13
CA LYS A 112 40.56 12.93 16.83
C LYS A 112 40.99 11.77 15.93
N HIS A 113 40.56 10.56 16.29
CA HIS A 113 40.86 9.33 15.56
C HIS A 113 39.56 8.54 15.38
N ALA A 114 39.35 7.98 14.19
CA ALA A 114 38.23 7.09 13.91
C ALA A 114 38.68 5.63 13.92
N TYR A 115 38.10 4.82 14.81
CA TYR A 115 38.50 3.42 15.02
C TYR A 115 37.47 2.47 14.41
N ARG A 116 37.93 1.48 13.63
CA ARG A 116 37.11 0.40 13.06
C ARG A 116 37.63 -0.96 13.53
N ALA A 117 36.81 -1.77 14.18
CA ALA A 117 37.13 -3.18 14.42
C ALA A 117 36.80 -4.01 13.17
N ILE A 118 37.66 -4.98 12.87
CA ILE A 118 37.58 -5.91 11.74
C ILE A 118 37.85 -7.32 12.25
N LEU A 119 37.01 -8.30 11.89
CA LEU A 119 37.23 -9.72 12.18
C LEU A 119 37.34 -10.50 10.87
N THR A 120 38.50 -11.13 10.65
CA THR A 120 38.85 -11.98 9.50
C THR A 120 39.13 -13.41 9.93
N GLN A 121 39.08 -14.36 9.00
CA GLN A 121 39.51 -15.76 9.18
C GLN A 121 40.58 -16.07 8.12
N ASP A 122 41.66 -16.74 8.51
CA ASP A 122 42.77 -17.09 7.60
C ASP A 122 42.21 -17.84 6.36
N ASN A 123 42.66 -17.43 5.17
CA ASN A 123 42.22 -17.88 3.85
C ASN A 123 40.75 -17.60 3.44
N ALA A 124 39.97 -16.86 4.24
CA ALA A 124 38.63 -16.41 3.84
C ALA A 124 38.66 -14.99 3.23
N THR A 125 38.00 -14.79 2.09
CA THR A 125 37.83 -13.47 1.42
C THR A 125 36.75 -12.57 2.04
N ARG A 126 36.27 -12.90 3.24
CA ARG A 126 35.11 -12.28 3.91
C ARG A 126 35.49 -11.81 5.32
N CYS A 127 34.96 -10.67 5.76
CA CYS A 127 35.21 -10.13 7.10
C CYS A 127 34.05 -9.30 7.63
N ILE A 128 33.98 -9.11 8.95
CA ILE A 128 32.96 -8.31 9.64
C ILE A 128 33.59 -7.01 10.15
N CYS A 129 32.92 -5.87 10.01
CA CYS A 129 33.43 -4.53 10.35
C CYS A 129 32.48 -3.73 11.25
N PHE A 130 33.02 -2.96 12.22
CA PHE A 130 32.27 -2.05 13.09
C PHE A 130 33.05 -0.74 13.32
N ASP A 131 32.42 0.44 13.19
CA ASP A 131 33.06 1.75 13.42
C ASP A 131 32.64 2.38 14.78
N PHE A 132 33.58 3.03 15.47
CA PHE A 132 33.38 3.65 16.78
C PHE A 132 33.86 5.11 16.83
N LYS A 133 33.03 6.02 17.36
CA LYS A 133 33.35 7.46 17.53
C LYS A 133 33.99 7.82 18.89
N SER A 134 34.17 6.88 19.81
CA SER A 134 34.70 7.14 21.15
C SER A 134 35.47 5.93 21.71
N LYS A 135 36.21 6.14 22.82
CA LYS A 135 37.23 5.19 23.32
C LYS A 135 36.66 3.79 23.67
N PRO A 136 37.44 2.70 23.55
CA PRO A 136 36.94 1.31 23.56
C PRO A 136 36.09 0.86 24.76
N SER A 137 36.13 1.55 25.89
CA SER A 137 35.40 1.18 27.12
C SER A 137 33.88 1.39 27.04
N GLY A 138 33.36 2.10 26.04
CA GLY A 138 31.92 2.42 25.93
C GLY A 138 31.02 1.32 25.34
N VAL A 139 31.58 0.28 24.72
CA VAL A 139 30.85 -0.67 23.84
C VAL A 139 29.89 -1.62 24.59
N LYS A 140 29.86 -1.60 25.92
CA LYS A 140 29.32 -2.71 26.72
C LYS A 140 27.88 -2.55 27.27
N ARG A 141 27.12 -1.50 26.93
CA ARG A 141 25.92 -1.16 27.73
C ARG A 141 24.72 -0.46 27.08
N TRP A 142 24.63 -0.31 25.76
CA TRP A 142 23.51 0.41 25.12
C TRP A 142 22.62 -0.50 24.26
N ASP A 143 21.33 -0.21 24.30
CA ASP A 143 20.25 -0.94 23.65
C ASP A 143 20.13 -0.55 22.17
N LEU A 144 20.28 -1.52 21.27
CA LEU A 144 20.47 -1.32 19.83
C LEU A 144 19.24 -0.74 19.12
N LEU A 145 18.06 -0.90 19.71
CA LEU A 145 16.79 -0.42 19.14
C LEU A 145 16.56 1.09 19.36
N GLN A 146 17.28 1.72 20.30
CA GLN A 146 17.14 3.16 20.58
C GLN A 146 18.29 4.03 20.05
N SER A 147 19.33 3.41 19.47
CA SER A 147 20.43 4.13 18.83
C SER A 147 20.02 4.73 17.47
N ARG A 148 20.18 6.05 17.32
CA ARG A 148 19.98 6.74 16.04
C ARG A 148 21.07 6.36 15.03
N ILE A 149 20.65 5.92 13.84
CA ILE A 149 21.54 5.51 12.74
C ILE A 149 21.95 6.77 11.96
N TRP A 150 23.18 6.80 11.44
CA TRP A 150 23.62 7.89 10.57
C TRP A 150 24.14 7.31 9.26
N VAL A 151 23.55 7.74 8.15
CA VAL A 151 23.94 7.36 6.79
C VAL A 151 24.84 8.46 6.26
N TYR A 152 25.97 8.07 5.68
CA TYR A 152 26.83 8.94 4.89
C TYR A 152 26.39 8.78 3.43
N ASP A 153 26.17 9.90 2.76
CA ASP A 153 25.78 9.94 1.36
C ASP A 153 26.47 11.13 0.67
N GLU A 154 26.56 11.10 -0.65
CA GLU A 154 27.21 12.15 -1.43
C GLU A 154 26.19 12.82 -2.36
N ASP A 155 26.20 14.16 -2.41
CA ASP A 155 25.39 14.88 -3.38
C ASP A 155 25.92 14.66 -4.81
N ALA A 156 25.15 15.09 -5.80
CA ALA A 156 25.46 14.86 -7.23
C ALA A 156 26.81 15.43 -7.71
N ASN A 157 27.53 16.22 -6.89
CA ASN A 157 28.87 16.72 -7.19
C ASN A 157 29.98 15.98 -6.41
N GLY A 158 29.66 14.87 -5.76
CA GLY A 158 30.60 14.12 -4.90
C GLY A 158 30.95 14.85 -3.60
N LYS A 159 30.12 15.80 -3.16
CA LYS A 159 30.32 16.45 -1.86
C LYS A 159 29.53 15.69 -0.79
N PRO A 160 30.20 15.22 0.28
CA PRO A 160 29.53 14.40 1.27
C PRO A 160 28.70 15.19 2.26
N TYR A 161 27.56 14.61 2.60
CA TYR A 161 26.77 15.00 3.77
C TYR A 161 26.40 13.76 4.60
N ILE A 162 25.90 14.00 5.80
CA ILE A 162 25.55 12.94 6.75
C ILE A 162 24.10 13.17 7.14
N SER A 163 23.24 12.20 6.84
CA SER A 163 21.83 12.20 7.21
C SER A 163 21.57 11.24 8.38
N GLN A 164 20.54 11.52 9.17
CA GLN A 164 20.11 10.65 10.27
C GLN A 164 18.96 9.77 9.78
N THR A 165 18.95 8.51 10.20
CA THR A 165 17.88 7.56 9.89
C THR A 165 17.58 6.67 11.11
N ASP A 166 16.52 5.89 11.01
CA ASP A 166 15.99 4.98 12.02
C ASP A 166 15.81 3.56 11.44
N TRP A 167 15.45 2.62 12.31
CA TRP A 167 15.27 1.22 11.93
C TRP A 167 14.07 1.01 10.99
N ASP A 168 13.03 1.84 11.10
CA ASP A 168 11.80 1.73 10.30
C ASP A 168 12.08 2.09 8.83
N THR A 169 12.82 3.19 8.61
CA THR A 169 13.33 3.58 7.29
C THR A 169 14.27 2.52 6.71
N LEU A 170 15.07 1.84 7.55
CA LEU A 170 16.02 0.81 7.13
C LEU A 170 15.36 -0.55 6.79
N THR A 171 14.15 -0.81 7.28
CA THR A 171 13.43 -2.09 7.14
C THR A 171 12.34 -2.07 6.08
N GLY A 172 12.00 -0.90 5.52
CA GLY A 172 11.18 -0.78 4.31
C GLY A 172 9.66 -0.86 4.52
N GLN A 173 9.17 -0.74 5.76
CA GLN A 173 7.76 -0.43 6.01
C GLN A 173 7.54 1.07 5.83
N SER A 174 7.41 1.52 4.58
CA SER A 174 7.34 2.94 4.26
C SER A 174 6.04 3.59 4.72
N VAL A 175 6.18 4.58 5.61
CA VAL A 175 5.27 5.74 5.63
C VAL A 175 5.33 6.42 4.27
N VAL A 176 4.17 6.70 3.67
CA VAL A 176 4.06 7.47 2.43
C VAL A 176 4.51 8.90 2.69
N LYS A 177 5.64 9.32 2.12
CA LYS A 177 5.97 10.75 2.02
C LYS A 177 5.20 11.38 0.87
N SER A 178 4.61 12.54 1.13
CA SER A 178 4.01 13.40 0.11
C SER A 178 5.05 13.82 -0.92
N VAL A 179 4.68 13.76 -2.20
CA VAL A 179 5.47 14.30 -3.32
C VAL A 179 4.80 15.61 -3.75
N GLU A 180 5.59 16.64 -3.98
CA GLU A 180 5.13 17.94 -4.45
C GLU A 180 4.41 17.83 -5.80
N GLY A 181 3.45 18.72 -6.03
CA GLY A 181 2.54 18.61 -7.17
C GLY A 181 3.22 18.90 -8.51
N ALA A 182 3.03 18.00 -9.47
CA ALA A 182 3.35 18.28 -10.87
C ALA A 182 2.43 19.38 -11.43
N THR A 183 3.04 20.43 -11.97
CA THR A 183 2.33 21.60 -12.51
C THR A 183 1.67 21.27 -13.85
N PHE A 184 0.33 21.20 -13.89
CA PHE A 184 -0.41 20.98 -15.13
C PHE A 184 -0.46 22.25 -15.99
N VAL A 185 0.14 22.19 -17.19
CA VAL A 185 -0.15 23.16 -18.26
C VAL A 185 -1.46 22.74 -18.94
N LYS A 186 -2.50 23.58 -18.86
CA LYS A 186 -3.77 23.35 -19.57
C LYS A 186 -3.59 23.58 -21.08
N GLY A 187 -3.38 22.51 -21.83
CA GLY A 187 -3.63 22.45 -23.28
C GLY A 187 -5.09 22.07 -23.56
N GLY A 188 -5.77 22.78 -24.47
CA GLY A 188 -7.19 22.58 -24.78
C GLY A 188 -7.52 21.43 -25.74
N HIS A 189 -6.72 20.36 -25.74
CA HIS A 189 -6.93 19.18 -26.60
C HIS A 189 -7.03 17.91 -25.74
N GLU A 190 -7.98 17.03 -26.07
CA GLU A 190 -8.01 15.67 -25.52
C GLU A 190 -6.84 14.87 -26.11
N ARG A 191 -5.99 14.32 -25.22
CA ARG A 191 -4.76 13.59 -25.58
C ARG A 191 -5.09 12.21 -26.12
N THR A 192 -4.54 11.87 -27.27
CA THR A 192 -4.74 10.59 -27.97
C THR A 192 -3.57 9.63 -27.73
N THR A 193 -3.76 8.35 -28.10
CA THR A 193 -2.70 7.32 -28.08
C THR A 193 -1.55 7.64 -29.04
N ASN A 194 -1.83 8.34 -30.15
CA ASN A 194 -0.77 8.80 -31.06
C ASN A 194 0.08 9.91 -30.43
N ASP A 195 -0.54 10.86 -29.71
CA ASP A 195 0.22 11.91 -29.02
C ASP A 195 1.17 11.31 -27.96
N TRP A 196 0.74 10.25 -27.26
CA TRP A 196 1.58 9.51 -26.32
C TRP A 196 2.76 8.80 -27.00
N LEU A 197 2.54 8.20 -28.19
CA LEU A 197 3.62 7.60 -28.99
C LEU A 197 4.59 8.67 -29.53
N GLU A 198 4.11 9.85 -29.95
CA GLU A 198 4.94 10.97 -30.39
C GLU A 198 5.78 11.58 -29.25
N GLU A 199 5.25 11.63 -28.02
CA GLU A 199 6.02 12.02 -26.84
C GLU A 199 7.18 11.03 -26.59
N LEU A 200 6.93 9.72 -26.69
CA LEU A 200 7.96 8.68 -26.54
C LEU A 200 8.96 8.65 -27.70
N ASP A 201 8.59 9.01 -28.93
CA ASP A 201 9.52 9.09 -30.06
C ASP A 201 10.69 10.06 -29.78
N ARG A 202 10.50 11.10 -28.95
CA ARG A 202 11.62 11.95 -28.50
C ARG A 202 12.64 11.19 -27.66
N LEU A 203 12.19 10.36 -26.74
CA LEU A 203 13.04 9.50 -25.92
C LEU A 203 13.72 8.44 -26.81
N PHE A 204 12.94 7.73 -27.63
CA PHE A 204 13.47 6.67 -28.48
C PHE A 204 14.50 7.21 -29.48
N ARG A 205 14.36 8.43 -30.02
CA ARG A 205 15.40 9.09 -30.81
C ARG A 205 16.73 9.27 -30.09
N VAL A 206 16.72 9.54 -28.78
CA VAL A 206 17.95 9.63 -27.96
C VAL A 206 18.52 8.23 -27.69
N MET A 207 17.66 7.22 -27.60
CA MET A 207 18.06 5.82 -27.41
C MET A 207 18.43 5.09 -28.71
N LYS A 208 18.35 5.73 -29.88
CA LYS A 208 18.71 5.08 -31.16
C LYS A 208 20.24 4.92 -31.27
N PRO A 209 20.73 3.73 -31.65
CA PRO A 209 22.15 3.45 -31.78
C PRO A 209 22.79 4.19 -32.96
N ASP A 210 24.13 4.30 -32.94
CA ASP A 210 24.88 4.58 -34.17
C ASP A 210 24.63 3.45 -35.18
N ARG A 211 24.49 3.80 -36.47
CA ARG A 211 24.28 2.83 -37.55
C ARG A 211 25.43 1.84 -37.74
N ASN A 212 26.60 2.14 -37.18
CA ASN A 212 27.79 1.30 -37.26
C ASN A 212 27.95 0.33 -36.08
N ASP A 213 27.15 0.47 -35.02
CA ASP A 213 27.26 -0.34 -33.81
C ASP A 213 26.93 -1.82 -34.06
N ARG A 214 27.69 -2.71 -33.42
CA ARG A 214 27.60 -4.17 -33.62
C ARG A 214 27.39 -4.91 -32.30
N TYR A 215 26.15 -4.93 -31.84
CA TYR A 215 25.70 -5.69 -30.68
C TYR A 215 24.46 -6.53 -30.99
N LYS A 216 24.08 -7.41 -30.05
CA LYS A 216 22.92 -8.31 -30.20
C LYS A 216 21.61 -7.56 -29.89
N LYS A 217 20.83 -7.26 -30.94
CA LYS A 217 19.47 -6.71 -30.87
C LYS A 217 18.53 -7.57 -30.02
N VAL A 218 17.49 -6.94 -29.47
CA VAL A 218 16.60 -7.57 -28.48
C VAL A 218 15.60 -8.50 -29.16
N LYS A 219 15.49 -9.71 -28.60
CA LYS A 219 14.53 -10.73 -29.03
C LYS A 219 13.32 -10.73 -28.10
N ILE A 220 12.11 -10.63 -28.66
CA ILE A 220 10.87 -10.56 -27.88
C ILE A 220 9.94 -11.70 -28.29
N ALA A 221 9.52 -12.53 -27.35
CA ALA A 221 8.44 -13.48 -27.57
C ALA A 221 7.09 -12.86 -27.24
N VAL A 222 6.08 -13.10 -28.06
CA VAL A 222 4.70 -12.63 -27.85
C VAL A 222 3.80 -13.85 -27.78
N ILE A 223 3.20 -14.10 -26.62
CA ILE A 223 2.35 -15.26 -26.35
C ILE A 223 0.90 -14.79 -26.22
N ASP A 224 0.11 -15.04 -27.27
CA ASP A 224 -1.22 -14.43 -27.47
C ASP A 224 -2.05 -15.27 -28.47
N SER A 225 -3.07 -14.67 -29.09
CA SER A 225 -3.90 -15.20 -30.19
C SER A 225 -3.21 -15.16 -31.57
N GLY A 226 -1.99 -14.65 -31.68
CA GLY A 226 -1.20 -14.62 -32.92
C GLY A 226 -1.56 -13.53 -33.92
N LEU A 227 -1.18 -13.73 -35.20
CA LEU A 227 -1.36 -12.77 -36.29
C LEU A 227 -2.58 -13.09 -37.14
N ASN A 228 -3.37 -12.07 -37.48
CA ASN A 228 -4.53 -12.15 -38.36
C ASN A 228 -4.11 -12.57 -39.78
N ASP A 229 -4.75 -13.60 -40.35
CA ASP A 229 -4.36 -14.15 -41.66
C ASP A 229 -4.36 -13.11 -42.78
N LYS A 230 -5.18 -12.05 -42.69
CA LYS A 230 -5.23 -10.96 -43.68
C LYS A 230 -3.93 -10.16 -43.79
N VAL A 231 -3.17 -10.04 -42.69
CA VAL A 231 -1.95 -9.22 -42.63
C VAL A 231 -0.71 -10.03 -42.28
N LYS A 232 -0.86 -11.27 -41.77
CA LYS A 232 0.21 -12.18 -41.33
C LYS A 232 1.37 -12.28 -42.32
N SER A 233 1.11 -12.59 -43.59
CA SER A 233 2.15 -12.70 -44.62
C SER A 233 2.88 -11.37 -44.87
N ARG A 234 2.17 -10.24 -44.78
CA ARG A 234 2.76 -8.90 -44.92
C ARG A 234 3.63 -8.56 -43.71
N TYR A 235 3.14 -8.82 -42.50
CA TYR A 235 3.87 -8.62 -41.24
C TYR A 235 5.16 -9.45 -41.18
N MET A 236 5.09 -10.74 -41.54
CA MET A 236 6.25 -11.64 -41.58
C MET A 236 7.25 -11.31 -42.69
N ALA A 237 6.84 -10.60 -43.75
CA ALA A 237 7.75 -10.12 -44.79
C ALA A 237 8.37 -8.75 -44.45
N GLN A 238 7.70 -7.94 -43.63
CA GLN A 238 8.14 -6.59 -43.24
C GLN A 238 8.99 -6.58 -41.95
N ASN A 239 8.83 -7.57 -41.08
CA ASN A 239 9.47 -7.63 -39.76
C ASN A 239 10.14 -9.00 -39.57
N ASN A 240 11.15 -9.08 -38.69
CA ASN A 240 11.84 -10.34 -38.40
C ASN A 240 11.01 -11.23 -37.46
N ILE A 241 9.99 -11.90 -38.00
CA ILE A 241 9.01 -12.70 -37.23
C ILE A 241 9.22 -14.20 -37.43
N VAL A 242 9.45 -14.91 -36.32
CA VAL A 242 9.29 -16.37 -36.23
C VAL A 242 7.92 -16.66 -35.63
N TYR A 243 7.04 -17.31 -36.41
CA TYR A 243 5.67 -17.63 -35.99
C TYR A 243 5.53 -19.13 -35.67
N LYS A 244 4.87 -19.46 -34.55
CA LYS A 244 4.49 -20.85 -34.22
C LYS A 244 3.05 -20.91 -33.69
N ASP A 245 2.30 -21.89 -34.16
CA ASP A 245 0.95 -22.17 -33.69
C ASP A 245 0.92 -23.37 -32.75
N PHE A 246 0.25 -23.23 -31.61
CA PHE A 246 0.03 -24.27 -30.60
C PHE A 246 -1.45 -24.65 -30.46
N THR A 247 -2.34 -24.09 -31.29
CA THR A 247 -3.79 -24.37 -31.26
C THR A 247 -4.22 -25.51 -32.16
N HIS A 248 -3.39 -25.90 -33.13
CA HIS A 248 -3.69 -26.83 -34.23
C HIS A 248 -4.76 -26.33 -35.23
N GLU A 249 -5.24 -25.08 -35.10
CA GLU A 249 -6.20 -24.48 -36.02
C GLU A 249 -5.56 -23.91 -37.29
N THR A 250 -6.27 -24.01 -38.42
CA THR A 250 -5.76 -23.60 -39.74
C THR A 250 -6.03 -22.15 -40.11
N ARG A 251 -6.89 -21.46 -39.35
CA ARG A 251 -7.33 -20.08 -39.60
C ARG A 251 -7.19 -19.22 -38.35
N ASN A 252 -6.86 -17.95 -38.53
CA ASN A 252 -6.85 -16.93 -37.48
C ASN A 252 -7.46 -15.60 -37.97
N ASP A 253 -8.59 -15.22 -37.38
CA ASP A 253 -9.25 -13.92 -37.61
C ASP A 253 -9.19 -12.97 -36.39
N SER A 254 -8.46 -13.35 -35.34
CA SER A 254 -8.13 -12.49 -34.20
C SER A 254 -7.36 -11.24 -34.62
N TRP A 255 -7.65 -10.10 -33.99
CA TRP A 255 -6.83 -8.89 -34.09
C TRP A 255 -6.00 -8.61 -32.83
N HIS A 256 -6.31 -9.23 -31.69
CA HIS A 256 -5.68 -8.96 -30.39
C HIS A 256 -4.14 -9.10 -30.43
N GLY A 257 -3.62 -10.29 -30.73
CA GLY A 257 -2.18 -10.52 -30.89
C GLY A 257 -1.52 -9.76 -32.05
N THR A 258 -2.32 -9.34 -33.05
CA THR A 258 -1.83 -8.49 -34.16
C THR A 258 -1.61 -7.05 -33.70
N CYS A 259 -2.49 -6.54 -32.83
CA CYS A 259 -2.34 -5.25 -32.19
C CYS A 259 -1.17 -5.25 -31.20
N CYS A 260 -1.05 -6.27 -30.35
CA CYS A 260 0.11 -6.42 -29.46
C CYS A 260 1.45 -6.48 -30.21
N ALA A 261 1.53 -7.23 -31.32
CA ALA A 261 2.72 -7.26 -32.17
C ALA A 261 3.02 -5.88 -32.80
N LYS A 262 2.00 -5.15 -33.27
CA LYS A 262 2.16 -3.79 -33.80
C LYS A 262 2.68 -2.82 -32.73
N ILE A 263 2.10 -2.81 -31.52
CA ILE A 263 2.52 -1.93 -30.42
C ILE A 263 4.01 -2.13 -30.11
N ILE A 264 4.47 -3.38 -30.07
CA ILE A 264 5.88 -3.69 -29.83
C ILE A 264 6.77 -3.18 -30.98
N CYS A 265 6.38 -3.35 -32.24
CA CYS A 265 7.11 -2.81 -33.40
C CYS A 265 7.12 -1.27 -33.45
N ASP A 266 6.02 -0.61 -33.07
CA ASP A 266 5.91 0.85 -33.04
C ASP A 266 6.84 1.45 -31.96
N MET A 267 7.05 0.73 -30.85
CA MET A 267 7.95 1.17 -29.79
C MET A 267 9.41 0.75 -30.02
N TYR A 268 9.67 -0.45 -30.55
CA TYR A 268 11.01 -0.96 -30.85
C TYR A 268 11.08 -1.49 -32.29
N GLU A 269 11.48 -0.62 -33.21
CA GLU A 269 11.53 -0.85 -34.66
C GLU A 269 12.40 -2.06 -35.07
N GLU A 270 13.46 -2.35 -34.30
CA GLU A 270 14.41 -3.44 -34.58
C GLU A 270 14.00 -4.80 -33.94
N ALA A 271 12.76 -4.93 -33.49
CA ALA A 271 12.26 -6.13 -32.82
C ALA A 271 12.38 -7.40 -33.67
N THR A 272 13.10 -8.40 -33.15
CA THR A 272 12.94 -9.79 -33.61
C THR A 272 11.86 -10.46 -32.78
N LEU A 273 10.70 -10.75 -33.41
CA LEU A 273 9.52 -11.26 -32.74
C LEU A 273 9.39 -12.78 -32.86
N TYR A 274 9.14 -13.45 -31.73
CA TYR A 274 8.81 -14.86 -31.64
C TYR A 274 7.34 -15.01 -31.23
N ILE A 275 6.45 -15.02 -32.22
CA ILE A 275 5.00 -15.01 -31.98
C ILE A 275 4.49 -16.45 -31.81
N ALA A 276 4.01 -16.75 -30.61
CA ALA A 276 3.38 -18.02 -30.27
C ALA A 276 1.86 -17.82 -30.15
N ARG A 277 1.09 -18.40 -31.08
CA ARG A 277 -0.37 -18.48 -30.96
C ARG A 277 -0.76 -19.62 -30.03
N ILE A 278 -1.41 -19.30 -28.92
CA ILE A 278 -1.92 -20.27 -27.94
C ILE A 278 -3.46 -20.28 -27.84
N PHE A 279 -4.12 -19.22 -28.32
CA PHE A 279 -5.59 -19.09 -28.32
C PHE A 279 -6.18 -19.18 -29.72
N GLU A 280 -7.31 -19.87 -29.82
CA GLU A 280 -8.05 -20.07 -31.07
C GLU A 280 -8.80 -18.78 -31.48
N LYS A 281 -9.21 -17.97 -30.50
CA LYS A 281 -9.92 -16.68 -30.61
C LYS A 281 -9.33 -15.66 -29.62
N ASP A 282 -9.93 -14.47 -29.51
CA ASP A 282 -9.50 -13.38 -28.60
C ASP A 282 -9.67 -13.66 -27.09
N HIS A 283 -9.98 -14.90 -26.67
CA HIS A 283 -10.24 -15.27 -25.28
C HIS A 283 -9.48 -16.54 -24.88
N ALA A 284 -9.09 -16.61 -23.61
CA ALA A 284 -8.34 -17.73 -23.05
C ALA A 284 -9.24 -18.95 -22.73
N ASP A 285 -8.81 -20.14 -23.14
CA ASP A 285 -9.32 -21.41 -22.59
C ASP A 285 -8.56 -21.73 -21.29
N GLU A 286 -9.28 -21.84 -20.18
CA GLU A 286 -8.72 -22.09 -18.85
C GLU A 286 -8.14 -23.50 -18.69
N LYS A 287 -8.49 -24.47 -19.56
CA LYS A 287 -8.02 -25.87 -19.44
C LYS A 287 -6.76 -26.17 -20.24
N GLU A 288 -6.79 -26.03 -21.56
CA GLU A 288 -5.60 -26.30 -22.39
C GLU A 288 -4.71 -25.06 -22.54
N GLY A 289 -5.24 -23.85 -22.34
CA GLY A 289 -4.50 -22.60 -22.45
C GLY A 289 -3.24 -22.52 -21.56
N PRO A 290 -3.28 -22.86 -20.26
CA PRO A 290 -2.09 -22.84 -19.41
C PRO A 290 -0.98 -23.79 -19.90
N ILE A 291 -1.37 -24.96 -20.41
CA ILE A 291 -0.46 -25.98 -20.94
C ILE A 291 0.14 -25.51 -22.28
N ARG A 292 -0.67 -24.93 -23.17
CA ARG A 292 -0.20 -24.30 -24.43
C ARG A 292 0.73 -23.12 -24.14
N MET A 293 0.41 -22.28 -23.14
CA MET A 293 1.25 -21.16 -22.69
C MET A 293 2.60 -21.65 -22.12
N ALA A 294 2.61 -22.68 -21.27
CA ALA A 294 3.85 -23.27 -20.75
C ALA A 294 4.77 -23.76 -21.88
N LYS A 295 4.21 -24.50 -22.86
CA LYS A 295 4.93 -24.96 -24.06
C LYS A 295 5.43 -23.81 -24.95
N ALA A 296 4.71 -22.70 -25.01
CA ALA A 296 5.12 -21.49 -25.73
C ALA A 296 6.28 -20.77 -25.03
N ILE A 297 6.26 -20.69 -23.69
CA ILE A 297 7.38 -20.16 -22.88
C ILE A 297 8.63 -21.02 -23.08
N ASP A 298 8.52 -22.34 -22.96
CA ASP A 298 9.65 -23.25 -23.17
C ASP A 298 10.24 -23.12 -24.59
N TRP A 299 9.38 -22.98 -25.60
CA TRP A 299 9.80 -22.69 -26.98
C TRP A 299 10.50 -21.33 -27.11
N ALA A 300 10.03 -20.27 -26.44
CA ALA A 300 10.64 -18.94 -26.49
C ALA A 300 12.04 -18.89 -25.86
N ILE A 301 12.27 -19.62 -24.77
CA ILE A 301 13.58 -19.65 -24.09
C ILE A 301 14.59 -20.61 -24.72
N SER A 302 14.16 -21.61 -25.49
CA SER A 302 15.05 -22.58 -26.14
C SER A 302 15.79 -22.00 -27.35
N GLU A 303 16.98 -22.54 -27.65
CA GLU A 303 17.68 -22.26 -28.92
C GLU A 303 16.87 -22.78 -30.12
N PRO A 304 16.87 -22.10 -31.28
CA PRO A 304 17.62 -20.89 -31.62
C PRO A 304 16.91 -19.58 -31.22
N ASN A 305 15.79 -19.67 -30.50
CA ASN A 305 14.96 -18.52 -30.17
C ASN A 305 15.63 -17.70 -29.07
N CYS A 306 15.77 -18.26 -27.87
CA CYS A 306 16.39 -17.65 -26.70
C CYS A 306 16.01 -16.17 -26.52
N ALA A 307 14.70 -15.87 -26.56
CA ALA A 307 14.14 -14.53 -26.38
C ALA A 307 14.71 -13.86 -25.11
N ASP A 308 14.88 -12.54 -25.13
CA ASP A 308 15.30 -11.74 -23.98
C ASP A 308 14.08 -11.38 -23.11
N ILE A 309 12.98 -11.00 -23.76
CA ILE A 309 11.68 -10.66 -23.15
C ILE A 309 10.61 -11.66 -23.59
N ILE A 310 9.73 -12.05 -22.69
CA ILE A 310 8.50 -12.80 -22.97
C ILE A 310 7.32 -11.94 -22.56
N SER A 311 6.59 -11.43 -23.55
CA SER A 311 5.33 -10.69 -23.37
C SER A 311 4.16 -11.67 -23.38
N ILE A 312 3.43 -11.73 -22.27
CA ILE A 312 2.25 -12.57 -22.09
C ILE A 312 1.03 -11.65 -21.95
N SER A 313 0.43 -11.33 -23.09
CA SER A 313 -0.78 -10.50 -23.21
C SER A 313 -2.06 -11.25 -22.80
N ALA A 314 -1.97 -12.13 -21.80
CA ALA A 314 -3.09 -12.93 -21.28
C ALA A 314 -2.77 -13.56 -19.92
N GLY A 315 -3.80 -14.04 -19.23
CA GLY A 315 -3.67 -14.95 -18.10
C GLY A 315 -4.92 -15.78 -17.82
N PHE A 316 -4.86 -16.55 -16.73
CA PHE A 316 -5.81 -17.56 -16.29
C PHE A 316 -6.32 -17.25 -14.88
N ARG A 317 -7.55 -17.65 -14.56
CA ARG A 317 -8.11 -17.47 -13.21
C ARG A 317 -7.44 -18.39 -12.20
N ASP A 318 -7.22 -19.63 -12.62
CA ASP A 318 -6.72 -20.71 -11.78
C ASP A 318 -5.19 -20.82 -11.81
N TYR A 319 -4.64 -21.54 -10.84
CA TYR A 319 -3.23 -21.87 -10.79
C TYR A 319 -2.93 -23.08 -11.68
N SER A 320 -1.84 -23.02 -12.47
CA SER A 320 -1.26 -24.19 -13.16
C SER A 320 0.19 -24.35 -12.73
N GLN A 321 0.53 -25.56 -12.27
CA GLN A 321 1.88 -25.92 -11.88
C GLN A 321 2.84 -25.91 -13.09
N GLU A 322 2.36 -26.32 -14.25
CA GLU A 322 3.09 -26.37 -15.51
C GLU A 322 3.53 -24.98 -15.94
N LEU A 323 2.59 -24.03 -15.90
CA LEU A 323 2.83 -22.63 -16.23
C LEU A 323 3.68 -21.93 -15.15
N SER A 324 3.46 -22.22 -13.86
CA SER A 324 4.33 -21.79 -12.75
C SER A 324 5.78 -22.21 -12.97
N ASN A 325 5.98 -23.48 -13.35
CA ASN A 325 7.30 -24.04 -13.63
C ASN A 325 7.92 -23.40 -14.87
N ALA A 326 7.13 -23.09 -15.91
CA ALA A 326 7.60 -22.44 -17.13
C ALA A 326 8.08 -21.01 -16.89
N VAL A 327 7.31 -20.17 -16.18
CA VAL A 327 7.77 -18.79 -15.84
C VAL A 327 8.97 -18.81 -14.87
N THR A 328 9.06 -19.82 -14.00
CA THR A 328 10.24 -20.04 -13.14
C THR A 328 11.48 -20.41 -13.96
N ARG A 329 11.35 -21.31 -14.95
CA ARG A 329 12.44 -21.63 -15.91
C ARG A 329 12.87 -20.40 -16.70
N ALA A 330 11.92 -19.58 -17.17
CA ALA A 330 12.23 -18.35 -17.90
C ALA A 330 13.02 -17.36 -17.04
N LYS A 331 12.60 -17.10 -15.79
CA LYS A 331 13.37 -16.28 -14.84
C LYS A 331 14.77 -16.85 -14.59
N ALA A 332 14.88 -18.17 -14.36
CA ALA A 332 16.16 -18.84 -14.11
C ALA A 332 17.11 -18.78 -15.32
N ALA A 333 16.57 -18.75 -16.54
CA ALA A 333 17.31 -18.51 -17.78
C ALA A 333 17.63 -17.01 -18.04
N GLY A 334 17.42 -16.14 -17.04
CA GLY A 334 17.72 -14.71 -17.10
C GLY A 334 16.75 -13.90 -17.96
N LYS A 335 15.53 -14.39 -18.21
CA LYS A 335 14.56 -13.76 -19.12
C LYS A 335 13.56 -12.90 -18.37
N LEU A 336 13.22 -11.75 -18.93
CA LEU A 336 12.15 -10.90 -18.41
C LEU A 336 10.80 -11.45 -18.87
N VAL A 337 9.96 -11.87 -17.92
CA VAL A 337 8.55 -12.23 -18.20
C VAL A 337 7.67 -11.05 -17.80
N VAL A 338 6.96 -10.48 -18.77
CA VAL A 338 6.03 -9.36 -18.60
C VAL A 338 4.62 -9.89 -18.89
N ALA A 339 3.67 -9.69 -17.98
CA ALA A 339 2.36 -10.33 -18.07
C ALA A 339 1.20 -9.40 -17.69
N ALA A 340 0.10 -9.54 -18.43
CA ALA A 340 -1.13 -8.75 -18.30
C ALA A 340 -1.85 -8.99 -16.97
N ALA A 341 -2.23 -7.91 -16.29
CA ALA A 341 -2.87 -7.99 -14.98
C ALA A 341 -4.28 -8.62 -15.03
N ALA A 342 -5.07 -8.43 -16.10
CA ALA A 342 -6.43 -8.96 -16.19
C ALA A 342 -6.92 -9.27 -17.62
N ASN A 343 -7.68 -10.37 -17.72
CA ASN A 343 -8.35 -10.85 -18.93
C ASN A 343 -9.89 -10.66 -18.92
N TRP A 344 -10.50 -10.29 -17.78
CA TRP A 344 -11.97 -10.24 -17.62
C TRP A 344 -12.44 -8.93 -16.96
N ALA A 345 -11.79 -7.83 -17.31
CA ALA A 345 -11.92 -6.55 -16.62
C ALA A 345 -11.69 -6.68 -15.09
N ASN A 346 -12.27 -5.78 -14.30
CA ASN A 346 -12.12 -5.70 -12.84
C ASN A 346 -12.87 -6.78 -12.05
N THR A 347 -13.33 -7.86 -12.68
CA THR A 347 -14.22 -8.88 -12.07
C THR A 347 -13.50 -9.98 -11.27
N GLY A 348 -12.21 -9.80 -10.97
CA GLY A 348 -11.43 -10.76 -10.20
C GLY A 348 -10.01 -10.28 -9.86
N THR A 349 -9.28 -11.11 -9.13
CA THR A 349 -7.87 -10.89 -8.78
C THR A 349 -6.97 -10.86 -10.02
N VAL A 350 -5.78 -10.27 -9.89
CA VAL A 350 -4.70 -10.34 -10.89
C VAL A 350 -4.55 -11.76 -11.47
N ALA A 351 -4.51 -11.85 -12.80
CA ALA A 351 -4.48 -13.10 -13.54
C ALA A 351 -3.16 -13.87 -13.33
N PHE A 352 -3.19 -15.19 -13.55
CA PHE A 352 -2.01 -16.04 -13.57
C PHE A 352 -1.46 -16.15 -15.00
N PRO A 353 -0.17 -15.89 -15.28
CA PRO A 353 0.94 -15.90 -14.33
C PRO A 353 1.30 -14.54 -13.73
N ALA A 354 0.70 -13.41 -14.14
CA ALA A 354 1.07 -12.06 -13.67
C ALA A 354 1.06 -11.89 -12.14
N ARG A 355 0.21 -12.62 -11.42
CA ARG A 355 0.22 -12.65 -9.94
C ARG A 355 1.46 -13.29 -9.30
N HIS A 356 2.31 -14.00 -10.06
CA HIS A 356 3.50 -14.70 -9.54
C HIS A 356 4.70 -13.73 -9.39
N ASN A 357 4.61 -12.85 -8.38
CA ASN A 357 5.52 -11.73 -8.09
C ASN A 357 7.02 -12.06 -8.16
N LEU A 358 7.43 -13.27 -7.77
CA LEU A 358 8.83 -13.70 -7.81
C LEU A 358 9.38 -13.95 -9.23
N THR A 359 8.55 -14.11 -10.27
CA THR A 359 9.00 -14.49 -11.62
C THR A 359 8.42 -13.66 -12.77
N THR A 360 7.35 -12.89 -12.53
CA THR A 360 6.69 -12.09 -13.57
C THR A 360 6.52 -10.63 -13.17
N MET A 361 6.79 -9.73 -14.10
CA MET A 361 6.42 -8.32 -14.01
C MET A 361 4.95 -8.16 -14.39
N CYS A 362 4.12 -7.75 -13.45
CA CYS A 362 2.68 -7.54 -13.64
C CYS A 362 2.41 -6.15 -14.21
N ILE A 363 1.68 -6.06 -15.33
CA ILE A 363 1.36 -4.80 -16.00
C ILE A 363 -0.14 -4.53 -16.01
N TYR A 364 -0.50 -3.40 -15.42
CA TYR A 364 -1.82 -2.78 -15.42
C TYR A 364 -1.95 -1.76 -16.56
N SER A 365 -3.17 -1.30 -16.84
CA SER A 365 -3.46 -0.33 -17.90
C SER A 365 -3.75 1.07 -17.35
N THR A 366 -3.37 2.10 -18.09
CA THR A 366 -3.88 3.47 -17.96
C THR A 366 -4.59 3.92 -19.22
N ASN A 367 -5.41 4.97 -19.10
CA ASN A 367 -5.90 5.76 -20.23
C ASN A 367 -4.88 6.84 -20.66
N THR A 368 -5.19 7.58 -21.74
CA THR A 368 -4.32 8.65 -22.28
C THR A 368 -4.16 9.86 -21.36
N SER A 369 -5.02 9.98 -20.34
CA SER A 369 -4.91 10.96 -19.25
C SER A 369 -4.10 10.43 -18.05
N ASN A 370 -3.36 9.33 -18.23
CA ASN A 370 -2.53 8.66 -17.22
C ASN A 370 -3.31 8.19 -15.97
N GLN A 371 -4.62 7.97 -16.08
CA GLN A 371 -5.46 7.44 -15.00
C GLN A 371 -5.59 5.92 -15.12
N SER A 372 -5.77 5.22 -14.00
CA SER A 372 -6.05 3.78 -14.00
C SER A 372 -7.24 3.45 -14.89
N SER A 373 -7.07 2.48 -15.79
CA SER A 373 -8.17 1.90 -16.54
C SER A 373 -9.22 1.29 -15.60
N SER A 374 -10.50 1.45 -15.94
CA SER A 374 -11.63 0.93 -15.14
C SER A 374 -11.70 -0.60 -15.12
N PHE A 375 -11.07 -1.25 -16.10
CA PHE A 375 -10.98 -2.70 -16.26
C PHE A 375 -9.75 -3.33 -15.59
N ASN A 376 -8.94 -2.55 -14.86
CA ASN A 376 -7.85 -3.11 -14.05
C ASN A 376 -8.42 -3.96 -12.90
N PRO A 377 -7.74 -5.05 -12.50
CA PRO A 377 -8.03 -5.74 -11.25
C PRO A 377 -7.54 -4.87 -10.07
N GLU A 378 -7.81 -5.27 -8.83
CA GLU A 378 -7.30 -4.54 -7.68
C GLU A 378 -5.75 -4.51 -7.65
N PRO A 379 -5.12 -3.37 -7.28
CA PRO A 379 -3.69 -3.30 -7.00
C PRO A 379 -3.32 -4.19 -5.81
N ARG A 380 -2.17 -4.84 -5.86
CA ARG A 380 -1.70 -5.72 -4.78
C ARG A 380 -0.72 -5.00 -3.86
N SER A 381 -0.96 -5.04 -2.56
CA SER A 381 -0.13 -4.34 -1.57
C SER A 381 1.23 -4.99 -1.28
N ASP A 382 1.42 -6.26 -1.67
CA ASP A 382 2.65 -7.03 -1.46
C ASP A 382 3.71 -6.86 -2.57
N THR A 383 3.42 -6.07 -3.61
CA THR A 383 4.28 -5.94 -4.79
C THR A 383 4.09 -4.60 -5.50
N HIS A 384 5.01 -4.27 -6.39
CA HIS A 384 4.88 -3.13 -7.30
C HIS A 384 3.75 -3.36 -8.32
N ASN A 385 2.97 -2.32 -8.59
CA ASN A 385 1.83 -2.34 -9.54
C ASN A 385 2.11 -1.35 -10.67
N PHE A 386 2.87 -1.79 -11.69
CA PHE A 386 3.23 -0.95 -12.82
C PHE A 386 2.06 -0.80 -13.78
N ALA A 387 1.81 0.43 -14.25
CA ALA A 387 0.83 0.70 -15.29
C ALA A 387 1.43 1.52 -16.45
N LEU A 388 1.03 1.19 -17.67
CA LEU A 388 1.31 1.95 -18.91
C LEU A 388 0.01 2.15 -19.69
N LEU A 389 0.02 3.04 -20.69
CA LEU A 389 -1.11 3.21 -21.61
C LEU A 389 -1.51 1.87 -22.23
N GLY A 390 -2.77 1.49 -22.03
CA GLY A 390 -3.37 0.27 -22.58
C GLY A 390 -4.72 0.52 -23.24
N GLU A 391 -5.13 1.77 -23.43
CA GLU A 391 -6.40 2.16 -24.04
C GLU A 391 -6.21 2.78 -25.44
N GLU A 392 -7.25 2.66 -26.25
CA GLU A 392 -7.41 3.33 -27.55
C GLU A 392 -6.34 3.01 -28.62
N PHE A 393 -5.80 1.77 -28.62
CA PHE A 393 -4.87 1.32 -29.67
C PHE A 393 -5.62 0.78 -30.90
N GLN A 394 -5.35 1.31 -32.10
CA GLN A 394 -5.99 0.85 -33.33
C GLN A 394 -4.99 0.36 -34.38
N HIS A 395 -5.25 -0.83 -34.94
CA HIS A 395 -4.50 -1.32 -36.10
C HIS A 395 -5.11 -0.78 -37.41
N PRO A 396 -4.33 -0.23 -38.38
CA PRO A 396 -4.89 0.43 -39.58
C PRO A 396 -5.83 -0.43 -40.45
N ASP A 397 -5.55 -1.74 -40.60
CA ASP A 397 -6.40 -2.67 -41.38
C ASP A 397 -7.58 -3.25 -40.56
N GLN A 398 -7.70 -2.91 -39.27
CA GLN A 398 -8.76 -3.39 -38.38
C GLN A 398 -10.01 -2.52 -38.57
N LYS A 399 -11.12 -3.15 -38.98
CA LYS A 399 -12.40 -2.45 -39.22
C LYS A 399 -13.27 -2.26 -37.98
N SER A 400 -12.97 -2.97 -36.88
CA SER A 400 -13.59 -2.69 -35.59
C SER A 400 -12.96 -1.44 -34.97
N GLY A 401 -13.60 -0.91 -33.93
CA GLY A 401 -13.07 0.21 -33.15
C GLY A 401 -11.72 -0.10 -32.49
N PRO A 402 -11.10 0.91 -31.85
CA PRO A 402 -9.85 0.75 -31.13
C PRO A 402 -9.97 -0.27 -30.00
N MET A 403 -8.82 -0.75 -29.55
CA MET A 403 -8.67 -1.85 -28.61
C MET A 403 -8.04 -1.35 -27.31
N SER A 404 -8.65 -1.76 -26.20
CA SER A 404 -8.32 -1.31 -24.84
C SER A 404 -8.23 -2.51 -23.90
N GLY A 405 -7.12 -2.66 -23.16
CA GLY A 405 -6.89 -3.81 -22.28
C GLY A 405 -5.50 -3.83 -21.64
N THR A 406 -5.35 -4.57 -20.53
CA THR A 406 -4.03 -4.73 -19.86
C THR A 406 -3.02 -5.47 -20.74
N SER A 407 -3.49 -6.25 -21.71
CA SER A 407 -2.75 -6.81 -22.83
C SER A 407 -1.98 -5.77 -23.66
N MET A 408 -2.57 -4.60 -23.91
CA MET A 408 -2.01 -3.56 -24.77
C MET A 408 -0.94 -2.80 -23.99
N ALA A 409 -1.20 -2.51 -22.71
CA ALA A 409 -0.20 -2.02 -21.78
C ALA A 409 0.98 -3.00 -21.60
N THR A 410 0.72 -4.31 -21.63
CA THR A 410 1.76 -5.36 -21.54
C THR A 410 2.64 -5.38 -22.80
N ALA A 411 2.03 -5.26 -23.98
CA ALA A 411 2.76 -5.08 -25.24
C ALA A 411 3.61 -3.80 -25.21
N ALA A 412 3.05 -2.68 -24.70
CA ALA A 412 3.78 -1.44 -24.57
C ALA A 412 4.95 -1.53 -23.58
N ALA A 413 4.75 -2.18 -22.43
CA ALA A 413 5.78 -2.41 -21.43
C ALA A 413 6.92 -3.29 -21.98
N ALA A 414 6.59 -4.31 -22.79
CA ALA A 414 7.60 -5.13 -23.47
C ALA A 414 8.40 -4.33 -24.52
N GLY A 415 7.75 -3.43 -25.27
CA GLY A 415 8.42 -2.52 -26.21
C GLY A 415 9.35 -1.51 -25.52
N LEU A 416 8.91 -0.91 -24.41
CA LEU A 416 9.74 -0.01 -23.60
C LEU A 416 10.93 -0.73 -22.97
N ALA A 417 10.69 -1.90 -22.36
CA ALA A 417 11.73 -2.76 -21.82
C ALA A 417 12.74 -3.19 -22.89
N ALA A 418 12.29 -3.43 -24.13
CA ALA A 418 13.18 -3.76 -25.25
C ALA A 418 14.11 -2.60 -25.60
N ASN A 419 13.61 -1.36 -25.67
CA ASN A 419 14.46 -0.19 -25.88
C ASN A 419 15.51 -0.03 -24.77
N ILE A 420 15.11 -0.22 -23.51
CA ILE A 420 16.02 -0.11 -22.35
C ILE A 420 17.13 -1.17 -22.42
N ILE A 421 16.79 -2.41 -22.75
CA ILE A 421 17.77 -3.49 -22.93
C ILE A 421 18.66 -3.23 -24.16
N ASP A 422 18.09 -2.76 -25.28
CA ASP A 422 18.85 -2.44 -26.49
C ASP A 422 19.87 -1.33 -26.23
N PHE A 423 19.41 -0.20 -25.68
CA PHE A 423 20.22 0.93 -25.27
C PHE A 423 21.36 0.51 -24.35
N SER A 424 21.09 -0.37 -23.38
CA SER A 424 22.14 -0.88 -22.50
C SER A 424 23.25 -1.68 -23.21
N ARG A 425 22.97 -2.26 -24.39
CA ARG A 425 23.90 -3.08 -25.16
C ARG A 425 24.74 -2.28 -26.17
N GLN A 426 24.41 -1.00 -26.42
CA GLN A 426 25.12 -0.12 -27.36
C GLN A 426 26.56 0.15 -26.89
N GLU A 427 27.52 0.31 -27.80
CA GLU A 427 28.96 0.34 -27.48
C GLU A 427 29.34 1.55 -26.61
N ASP A 428 28.73 2.69 -26.88
CA ASP A 428 28.84 3.93 -26.13
C ASP A 428 28.29 3.81 -24.70
N ASN A 429 27.14 3.15 -24.52
CA ASN A 429 26.41 3.10 -23.26
C ASN A 429 26.84 1.95 -22.35
N LYS A 430 27.10 0.75 -22.90
CA LYS A 430 27.36 -0.48 -22.12
C LYS A 430 28.52 -0.36 -21.13
N SER A 431 29.49 0.52 -21.42
CA SER A 431 30.69 0.73 -20.59
C SER A 431 30.40 1.52 -19.30
N TYR A 432 29.33 2.30 -19.27
CA TYR A 432 28.91 3.10 -18.11
C TYR A 432 27.90 2.36 -17.21
N ILE A 433 27.29 1.27 -17.69
CA ILE A 433 26.23 0.55 -16.98
C ILE A 433 26.83 -0.55 -16.10
N TRP A 434 27.14 -0.21 -14.85
CA TRP A 434 27.80 -1.10 -13.88
C TRP A 434 27.11 -2.47 -13.69
N ARG A 435 25.78 -2.52 -13.76
CA ARG A 435 24.98 -3.76 -13.64
C ARG A 435 24.36 -4.21 -14.97
N LEU A 436 25.09 -4.06 -16.08
CA LEU A 436 24.62 -4.42 -17.42
C LEU A 436 23.93 -5.80 -17.52
N PRO A 437 24.44 -6.90 -16.92
CA PRO A 437 23.78 -8.21 -17.00
C PRO A 437 22.40 -8.25 -16.35
N ASP A 438 22.13 -7.36 -15.40
CA ASP A 438 20.89 -7.33 -14.63
C ASP A 438 19.77 -6.54 -15.33
N VAL A 439 20.10 -5.61 -16.25
CA VAL A 439 19.13 -4.71 -16.92
C VAL A 439 17.96 -5.48 -17.54
N GLY A 440 18.26 -6.57 -18.24
CA GLY A 440 17.25 -7.44 -18.88
C GLY A 440 16.60 -8.48 -17.98
N THR A 441 16.87 -8.45 -16.67
CA THR A 441 16.29 -9.38 -15.69
C THR A 441 15.11 -8.74 -14.97
N LEU A 442 14.25 -9.56 -14.35
CA LEU A 442 13.14 -9.07 -13.55
C LEU A 442 13.60 -8.07 -12.45
N PRO A 443 14.58 -8.35 -11.57
CA PRO A 443 15.02 -7.38 -10.56
C PRO A 443 15.56 -6.05 -11.13
N GLY A 444 16.33 -6.10 -12.23
CA GLY A 444 16.85 -4.89 -12.86
C GLY A 444 15.74 -4.03 -13.47
N MET A 445 14.81 -4.66 -14.21
CA MET A 445 13.69 -3.95 -14.83
C MET A 445 12.71 -3.39 -13.79
N LEU A 446 12.48 -4.10 -12.69
CA LEU A 446 11.69 -3.61 -11.55
C LEU A 446 12.31 -2.35 -10.92
N SER A 447 13.64 -2.27 -10.81
CA SER A 447 14.34 -1.07 -10.32
C SER A 447 14.18 0.09 -11.30
N ILE A 448 14.52 -0.13 -12.58
CA ILE A 448 14.48 0.91 -13.62
C ILE A 448 13.07 1.51 -13.75
N PHE A 449 12.03 0.68 -13.77
CA PHE A 449 10.66 1.16 -13.86
C PHE A 449 10.22 1.87 -12.57
N SER A 450 10.65 1.40 -11.39
CA SER A 450 10.32 2.03 -10.09
C SER A 450 10.88 3.45 -9.93
N ASP A 451 12.06 3.71 -10.51
CA ASP A 451 12.76 5.00 -10.43
C ASP A 451 12.29 5.99 -11.52
N GLY A 452 11.87 5.52 -12.69
CA GLY A 452 11.44 6.32 -13.86
C GLY A 452 10.09 7.06 -13.74
N LYS A 453 9.71 7.48 -12.53
CA LYS A 453 8.41 8.11 -12.24
C LYS A 453 8.26 9.47 -12.94
N GLY A 454 7.24 9.59 -13.78
CA GLY A 454 6.80 10.87 -14.37
C GLY A 454 7.43 11.21 -15.72
N GLU A 455 8.69 10.89 -15.98
CA GLU A 455 9.36 11.22 -17.26
C GLU A 455 9.10 10.19 -18.38
N LEU A 456 8.85 8.93 -18.03
CA LEU A 456 8.64 7.83 -18.98
C LEU A 456 7.16 7.46 -19.19
N GLY A 457 6.23 8.26 -18.66
CA GLY A 457 4.81 7.90 -18.58
C GLY A 457 4.50 6.71 -17.66
N LEU A 458 5.50 6.23 -16.91
CA LEU A 458 5.42 5.09 -15.99
C LEU A 458 4.85 5.52 -14.64
N TYR A 459 3.77 4.84 -14.22
CA TYR A 459 3.15 5.02 -12.90
C TYR A 459 3.33 3.76 -12.06
N CYS A 460 4.17 3.86 -11.03
CA CYS A 460 4.54 2.74 -10.16
C CYS A 460 3.70 2.65 -8.87
N ASN A 461 2.74 3.55 -8.72
CA ASN A 461 1.69 3.52 -7.69
C ASN A 461 0.38 3.94 -8.34
N ILE A 462 -0.52 2.98 -8.58
CA ILE A 462 -1.88 3.26 -9.03
C ILE A 462 -2.66 3.86 -7.86
N LYS A 463 -2.63 5.19 -7.73
CA LYS A 463 -3.50 5.90 -6.78
C LYS A 463 -4.95 5.71 -7.21
N MET A 464 -5.83 5.41 -6.25
CA MET A 464 -7.28 5.58 -6.45
C MET A 464 -7.55 7.01 -6.96
N SER A 465 -8.52 7.15 -7.88
CA SER A 465 -8.93 8.48 -8.37
C SER A 465 -9.33 9.35 -7.18
N ALA A 466 -8.66 10.48 -6.97
CA ALA A 466 -9.02 11.43 -5.92
C ALA A 466 -10.48 11.86 -6.09
N PHE A 467 -11.26 11.82 -5.01
CA PHE A 467 -12.67 12.21 -5.06
C PHE A 467 -12.81 13.67 -5.49
N LYS A 468 -13.80 13.98 -6.34
CA LYS A 468 -14.06 15.32 -6.86
C LYS A 468 -15.46 15.79 -6.54
N ASN A 469 -16.47 14.97 -6.77
CA ASN A 469 -17.87 15.34 -6.54
C ASN A 469 -18.31 14.84 -5.16
N ILE A 470 -18.55 15.77 -4.23
CA ILE A 470 -18.88 15.44 -2.83
C ILE A 470 -20.30 15.92 -2.53
N ALA A 471 -21.18 14.99 -2.19
CA ALA A 471 -22.51 15.31 -1.65
C ALA A 471 -22.44 15.45 -0.12
N VAL A 472 -23.02 16.52 0.43
CA VAL A 472 -23.03 16.80 1.87
C VAL A 472 -24.47 16.86 2.38
N ALA A 473 -24.84 15.89 3.23
CA ALA A 473 -26.10 15.89 3.97
C ALA A 473 -25.88 16.51 5.36
N GLY A 474 -26.80 17.36 5.81
CA GLY A 474 -26.70 18.01 7.13
C GLY A 474 -25.81 19.27 7.20
N ALA A 475 -25.35 19.80 6.07
CA ALA A 475 -24.38 20.90 5.95
C ALA A 475 -24.68 22.23 6.68
N ALA A 476 -25.85 22.38 7.31
CA ALA A 476 -26.24 23.55 8.10
C ALA A 476 -26.41 23.26 9.61
N GLY A 477 -26.06 22.06 10.08
CA GLY A 477 -25.96 21.74 11.51
C GLY A 477 -24.70 22.32 12.14
N ASP A 478 -24.55 22.18 13.47
CA ASP A 478 -23.39 22.69 14.21
C ASP A 478 -22.05 22.18 13.63
N LEU A 479 -21.89 20.84 13.53
CA LEU A 479 -20.74 20.24 12.86
C LEU A 479 -20.80 20.40 11.34
N GLY A 480 -21.98 20.20 10.74
CA GLY A 480 -22.14 20.22 9.28
C GLY A 480 -21.69 21.54 8.64
N SER A 481 -21.89 22.67 9.33
CA SER A 481 -21.43 23.98 8.88
C SER A 481 -19.90 24.10 8.91
N ALA A 482 -19.23 23.55 9.92
CA ALA A 482 -17.77 23.56 10.00
C ALA A 482 -17.15 22.64 8.94
N VAL A 483 -17.67 21.41 8.78
CA VAL A 483 -17.25 20.47 7.74
C VAL A 483 -17.47 21.04 6.34
N PHE A 484 -18.64 21.64 6.07
CA PHE A 484 -18.91 22.30 4.79
C PHE A 484 -17.95 23.47 4.53
N ASN A 485 -17.67 24.31 5.53
CA ASN A 485 -16.72 25.42 5.39
C ASN A 485 -15.28 24.95 5.12
N ALA A 486 -14.82 23.87 5.75
CA ALA A 486 -13.52 23.28 5.48
C ALA A 486 -13.45 22.71 4.05
N LEU A 487 -14.48 22.00 3.61
CA LEU A 487 -14.62 21.50 2.24
C LEU A 487 -14.59 22.64 1.20
N VAL A 488 -15.32 23.74 1.43
CA VAL A 488 -15.30 24.93 0.57
C VAL A 488 -13.92 25.57 0.55
N THR A 489 -13.33 25.85 1.73
CA THR A 489 -12.02 26.50 1.86
C THR A 489 -10.92 25.70 1.18
N SER A 490 -10.98 24.36 1.24
CA SER A 490 -10.01 23.49 0.59
C SER A 490 -9.87 23.73 -0.91
N SER A 491 -10.94 24.17 -1.59
CA SER A 491 -11.03 24.32 -3.04
C SER A 491 -10.69 23.05 -3.85
N LYS A 492 -10.71 21.86 -3.23
CA LYS A 492 -10.32 20.57 -3.86
C LYS A 492 -11.49 19.85 -4.56
N PHE A 493 -12.73 20.23 -4.24
CA PHE A 493 -13.94 19.46 -4.50
C PHE A 493 -15.07 20.30 -5.12
N ASN A 494 -15.90 19.65 -5.94
CA ASN A 494 -17.20 20.13 -6.38
C ASN A 494 -18.26 19.72 -5.35
N LEU A 495 -18.86 20.68 -4.64
CA LEU A 495 -19.78 20.39 -3.54
C LEU A 495 -21.25 20.44 -3.97
N THR A 496 -22.00 19.43 -3.55
CA THR A 496 -23.46 19.37 -3.67
C THR A 496 -24.08 19.26 -2.29
N VAL A 497 -24.87 20.23 -1.85
CA VAL A 497 -25.57 20.16 -0.55
C VAL A 497 -26.96 19.54 -0.72
N LEU A 498 -27.27 18.55 0.10
CA LEU A 498 -28.59 17.90 0.13
C LEU A 498 -29.46 18.51 1.24
N THR A 499 -30.45 19.32 0.86
CA THR A 499 -31.42 19.92 1.79
C THR A 499 -32.72 19.14 1.81
N ARG A 500 -33.36 19.03 2.98
CA ARG A 500 -34.74 18.54 3.07
C ARG A 500 -35.72 19.55 2.46
N LYS A 501 -36.87 19.04 2.00
CA LYS A 501 -37.98 19.87 1.51
C LYS A 501 -38.35 21.01 2.45
N GLY A 502 -38.42 22.23 1.92
CA GLY A 502 -38.78 23.43 2.68
C GLY A 502 -37.73 23.90 3.68
N SER A 503 -36.45 23.50 3.51
CA SER A 503 -35.35 24.06 4.30
C SER A 503 -35.21 25.59 4.09
N LYS A 504 -34.82 26.31 5.15
CA LYS A 504 -34.51 27.74 5.12
C LYS A 504 -33.00 28.03 5.19
N SER A 505 -32.16 27.00 5.18
CA SER A 505 -30.70 27.14 5.24
C SER A 505 -30.16 27.79 3.97
N THR A 506 -29.29 28.77 4.12
CA THR A 506 -28.59 29.47 3.03
C THR A 506 -27.13 29.03 2.96
N PHE A 507 -26.58 28.95 1.75
CA PHE A 507 -25.20 28.56 1.48
C PHE A 507 -24.52 29.62 0.59
N PRO A 508 -23.17 29.68 0.54
CA PRO A 508 -22.44 30.64 -0.29
C PRO A 508 -22.84 30.56 -1.77
N SER A 509 -22.88 31.71 -2.45
CA SER A 509 -23.19 31.82 -3.88
C SER A 509 -22.32 30.89 -4.73
N GLY A 510 -22.95 30.11 -5.61
CA GLY A 510 -22.28 29.09 -6.42
C GLY A 510 -22.31 27.68 -5.82
N THR A 511 -22.73 27.51 -4.57
CA THR A 511 -22.98 26.17 -3.99
C THR A 511 -24.15 25.51 -4.73
N LYS A 512 -23.95 24.29 -5.26
CA LYS A 512 -25.03 23.49 -5.81
C LYS A 512 -25.86 22.93 -4.66
N VAL A 513 -27.13 23.32 -4.55
CA VAL A 513 -28.06 22.83 -3.53
C VAL A 513 -29.15 22.01 -4.24
N ILE A 514 -29.42 20.80 -3.75
CA ILE A 514 -30.50 19.94 -4.24
C ILE A 514 -31.48 19.70 -3.07
N GLU A 515 -32.74 20.06 -3.29
CA GLU A 515 -33.83 19.67 -2.39
C GLU A 515 -34.17 18.19 -2.63
N VAL A 516 -34.14 17.39 -1.56
CA VAL A 516 -34.43 15.95 -1.59
C VAL A 516 -35.50 15.58 -0.57
N ASP A 517 -36.21 14.49 -0.88
CA ASP A 517 -37.05 13.76 0.06
C ASP A 517 -36.22 12.62 0.67
N TYR A 518 -35.92 12.72 1.96
CA TYR A 518 -35.11 11.73 2.69
C TYR A 518 -35.86 10.42 2.97
N ASP A 519 -37.16 10.36 2.73
CA ASP A 519 -37.97 9.14 2.81
C ASP A 519 -38.14 8.46 1.42
N SER A 520 -37.54 9.01 0.36
CA SER A 520 -37.63 8.52 -1.03
C SER A 520 -36.27 8.06 -1.57
N LEU A 521 -36.13 6.75 -1.81
CA LEU A 521 -34.94 6.15 -2.43
C LEU A 521 -34.63 6.78 -3.80
N ASP A 522 -35.65 6.99 -4.63
CA ASP A 522 -35.49 7.57 -5.97
C ASP A 522 -35.02 9.03 -5.91
N SER A 523 -35.58 9.84 -5.00
CA SER A 523 -35.16 11.24 -4.81
C SER A 523 -33.70 11.34 -4.40
N LEU A 524 -33.29 10.52 -3.44
CA LEU A 524 -31.91 10.47 -2.96
C LEU A 524 -30.96 9.94 -4.05
N THR A 525 -31.34 8.85 -4.74
CA THR A 525 -30.50 8.24 -5.79
C THR A 525 -30.29 9.22 -6.94
N ALA A 526 -31.33 9.92 -7.39
CA ALA A 526 -31.23 10.93 -8.44
C ALA A 526 -30.31 12.11 -8.06
N ALA A 527 -30.33 12.53 -6.79
CA ALA A 527 -29.44 13.59 -6.29
C ALA A 527 -27.97 13.16 -6.13
N LEU A 528 -27.74 11.85 -5.94
CA LEU A 528 -26.42 11.24 -5.76
C LEU A 528 -25.76 10.76 -7.07
N GLN A 529 -26.46 10.78 -8.20
CA GLN A 529 -25.88 10.44 -9.50
C GLN A 529 -24.64 11.29 -9.82
N GLY A 530 -23.53 10.61 -10.16
CA GLY A 530 -22.25 11.23 -10.50
C GLY A 530 -21.46 11.81 -9.30
N GLN A 531 -21.87 11.55 -8.06
CA GLN A 531 -21.09 11.90 -6.87
C GLN A 531 -20.04 10.81 -6.59
N ASP A 532 -18.82 11.22 -6.24
CA ASP A 532 -17.75 10.29 -5.83
C ASP A 532 -17.94 9.85 -4.38
N ALA A 533 -18.32 10.76 -3.50
CA ALA A 533 -18.48 10.49 -2.08
C ALA A 533 -19.66 11.24 -1.44
N VAL A 534 -20.17 10.68 -0.34
CA VAL A 534 -21.20 11.30 0.52
C VAL A 534 -20.63 11.54 1.91
N VAL A 535 -20.80 12.75 2.42
CA VAL A 535 -20.53 13.12 3.82
C VAL A 535 -21.85 13.45 4.51
N SER A 536 -22.20 12.66 5.51
CA SER A 536 -23.40 12.84 6.33
C SER A 536 -23.03 13.45 7.67
N THR A 537 -23.62 14.61 7.99
CA THR A 537 -23.48 15.33 9.25
C THR A 537 -24.85 15.57 9.91
N VAL A 538 -25.80 14.67 9.65
CA VAL A 538 -27.18 14.78 10.14
C VAL A 538 -27.23 14.59 11.66
N GLY A 539 -27.95 15.48 12.36
CA GLY A 539 -28.02 15.45 13.83
C GLY A 539 -28.62 14.15 14.40
N SER A 540 -28.42 13.89 15.69
CA SER A 540 -28.71 12.60 16.35
C SER A 540 -30.12 12.06 16.14
N LEU A 541 -31.15 12.92 16.07
CA LEU A 541 -32.54 12.51 15.81
C LEU A 541 -32.80 12.07 14.36
N ALA A 542 -31.90 12.39 13.44
CA ALA A 542 -31.98 12.09 12.01
C ALA A 542 -31.08 10.90 11.60
N ILE A 543 -30.30 10.31 12.51
CA ILE A 543 -29.46 9.13 12.22
C ILE A 543 -30.20 7.99 11.49
N PRO A 544 -31.49 7.67 11.78
CA PRO A 544 -32.21 6.62 11.06
C PRO A 544 -32.31 6.83 9.53
N ILE A 545 -32.39 8.09 9.06
CA ILE A 545 -32.53 8.40 7.62
C ILE A 545 -31.27 8.03 6.82
N GLN A 546 -30.13 7.88 7.50
CA GLN A 546 -28.89 7.47 6.85
C GLN A 546 -29.01 6.09 6.20
N ASN A 547 -29.87 5.20 6.70
CA ASN A 547 -30.06 3.89 6.07
C ASN A 547 -30.47 4.00 4.61
N LEU A 548 -31.47 4.84 4.31
CA LEU A 548 -31.96 5.04 2.95
C LEU A 548 -30.99 5.87 2.10
N LEU A 549 -30.26 6.81 2.73
CA LEU A 549 -29.19 7.57 2.08
C LEU A 549 -28.01 6.67 1.66
N ILE A 550 -27.68 5.63 2.45
CA ILE A 550 -26.67 4.63 2.10
C ILE A 550 -27.16 3.75 0.95
N ASP A 551 -28.42 3.30 0.97
CA ASP A 551 -28.99 2.50 -0.13
C ASP A 551 -29.02 3.30 -1.44
N ALA A 552 -29.37 4.58 -1.37
CA ALA A 552 -29.32 5.52 -2.50
C ALA A 552 -27.88 5.76 -3.00
N ALA A 553 -26.90 5.85 -2.09
CA ALA A 553 -25.49 6.01 -2.46
C ALA A 553 -24.96 4.78 -3.22
N VAL A 554 -25.28 3.57 -2.76
CA VAL A 554 -24.98 2.32 -3.46
C VAL A 554 -25.69 2.29 -4.83
N ALA A 555 -26.98 2.62 -4.89
CA ALA A 555 -27.75 2.63 -6.14
C ALA A 555 -27.24 3.67 -7.16
N ALA A 556 -26.67 4.79 -6.70
CA ALA A 556 -26.06 5.82 -7.53
C ALA A 556 -24.59 5.56 -7.91
N GLY A 557 -23.97 4.48 -7.40
CA GLY A 557 -22.56 4.15 -7.67
C GLY A 557 -21.55 5.05 -6.93
N VAL A 558 -21.94 5.62 -5.79
CA VAL A 558 -21.05 6.41 -4.92
C VAL A 558 -19.92 5.52 -4.39
N LYS A 559 -18.67 6.01 -4.44
CA LYS A 559 -17.47 5.24 -4.08
C LYS A 559 -17.23 5.19 -2.57
N ARG A 560 -17.47 6.30 -1.85
CA ARG A 560 -17.13 6.45 -0.42
C ARG A 560 -18.26 7.10 0.39
N PHE A 561 -18.58 6.56 1.56
CA PHE A 561 -19.58 7.09 2.48
C PHE A 561 -18.97 7.41 3.86
N LEU A 562 -19.10 8.66 4.30
CA LEU A 562 -18.80 9.10 5.66
C LEU A 562 -20.13 9.29 6.41
N PRO A 563 -20.58 8.34 7.26
CA PRO A 563 -21.75 8.52 8.10
C PRO A 563 -21.53 9.55 9.20
N SER A 564 -22.62 9.99 9.82
CA SER A 564 -22.63 10.95 10.91
C SER A 564 -22.22 10.33 12.25
N GLU A 565 -21.01 9.77 12.29
CA GLU A 565 -20.44 9.08 13.46
C GLU A 565 -19.77 10.04 14.45
N PHE A 566 -18.84 10.89 13.98
CA PHE A 566 -18.26 12.05 14.67
C PHE A 566 -18.47 12.10 16.19
N GLY A 567 -17.74 11.28 16.95
CA GLY A 567 -17.97 11.13 18.39
C GLY A 567 -17.11 10.06 19.09
N SER A 568 -17.75 9.32 20.01
CA SER A 568 -17.13 8.32 20.88
C SER A 568 -16.61 7.07 20.18
N ASN A 569 -15.71 6.34 20.84
CA ASN A 569 -15.09 5.12 20.33
C ASN A 569 -16.03 3.90 20.40
N LEU A 570 -16.71 3.56 19.29
CA LEU A 570 -17.65 2.42 19.24
C LEU A 570 -16.97 1.06 19.02
N VAL A 571 -15.63 0.99 18.96
CA VAL A 571 -14.87 -0.28 19.02
C VAL A 571 -14.93 -0.88 20.43
N VAL A 572 -15.04 -0.05 21.47
CA VAL A 572 -15.08 -0.51 22.86
C VAL A 572 -16.40 -1.24 23.13
N PRO A 573 -16.42 -2.55 23.46
CA PRO A 573 -17.65 -3.33 23.49
C PRO A 573 -18.68 -2.92 24.55
N SER A 574 -18.26 -2.23 25.62
CA SER A 574 -19.16 -1.62 26.60
C SER A 574 -19.85 -0.39 26.03
N VAL A 575 -19.11 0.49 25.34
CA VAL A 575 -19.63 1.70 24.68
C VAL A 575 -20.57 1.34 23.53
N ARG A 576 -20.20 0.37 22.68
CA ARG A 576 -21.02 -0.12 21.56
C ARG A 576 -22.41 -0.62 21.99
N LYS A 577 -22.56 -1.07 23.24
CA LYS A 577 -23.82 -1.58 23.80
C LYS A 577 -24.71 -0.50 24.42
N LEU A 578 -24.23 0.73 24.60
CA LEU A 578 -25.03 1.79 25.22
C LEU A 578 -26.19 2.19 24.30
N PRO A 579 -27.45 2.25 24.79
CA PRO A 579 -28.64 2.49 23.95
C PRO A 579 -28.57 3.74 23.05
N VAL A 580 -27.87 4.80 23.49
CA VAL A 580 -27.70 6.03 22.70
C VAL A 580 -26.96 5.84 21.37
N PHE A 581 -26.15 4.78 21.24
CA PHE A 581 -25.39 4.48 20.03
C PHE A 581 -26.03 3.40 19.14
N GLY A 582 -27.15 2.78 19.55
CA GLY A 582 -27.72 1.63 18.83
C GLY A 582 -28.02 1.90 17.34
N THR A 583 -28.46 3.11 16.99
CA THR A 583 -28.70 3.51 15.59
C THR A 583 -27.43 3.79 14.80
N LYS A 584 -26.36 4.25 15.46
CA LYS A 584 -25.02 4.45 14.89
C LYS A 584 -24.32 3.12 14.61
N VAL A 585 -24.35 2.22 15.59
CA VAL A 585 -23.86 0.84 15.47
C VAL A 585 -24.50 0.12 14.29
N ALA A 586 -25.82 0.24 14.11
CA ALA A 586 -26.51 -0.34 12.95
C ALA A 586 -26.07 0.26 11.60
N VAL A 587 -25.70 1.55 11.57
CA VAL A 587 -25.15 2.23 10.38
C VAL A 587 -23.72 1.78 10.07
N GLU A 588 -22.87 1.65 11.10
CA GLU A 588 -21.52 1.09 10.95
C GLU A 588 -21.57 -0.35 10.44
N ASP A 589 -22.35 -1.22 11.09
CA ASP A 589 -22.47 -2.63 10.74
C ASP A 589 -22.98 -2.79 9.28
N LYS A 590 -23.95 -1.96 8.86
CA LYS A 590 -24.45 -1.91 7.47
C LYS A 590 -23.36 -1.51 6.47
N LEU A 591 -22.61 -0.44 6.75
CA LEU A 591 -21.55 0.04 5.86
C LEU A 591 -20.39 -0.94 5.75
N THR A 592 -19.95 -1.51 6.87
CA THR A 592 -18.91 -2.55 6.90
C THR A 592 -19.34 -3.80 6.12
N GLU A 593 -20.61 -4.19 6.17
CA GLU A 593 -21.09 -5.34 5.41
C GLU A 593 -21.23 -5.04 3.90
N LEU A 594 -21.67 -3.84 3.52
CA LEU A 594 -21.71 -3.42 2.11
C LEU A 594 -20.30 -3.30 1.49
N ALA A 595 -19.30 -2.89 2.28
CA ALA A 595 -17.91 -2.81 1.84
C ALA A 595 -17.27 -4.17 1.58
N LYS A 596 -17.51 -5.17 2.45
CA LYS A 596 -17.10 -6.56 2.19
C LYS A 596 -17.68 -7.13 0.90
N GLN A 597 -18.84 -6.62 0.46
CA GLN A 597 -19.51 -6.99 -0.77
C GLN A 597 -19.04 -6.17 -1.99
N GLY A 598 -18.06 -5.27 -1.83
CA GLY A 598 -17.54 -4.40 -2.89
C GLY A 598 -18.51 -3.33 -3.37
N LYS A 599 -19.58 -3.03 -2.61
CA LYS A 599 -20.67 -2.15 -3.06
C LYS A 599 -20.42 -0.66 -2.81
N ILE A 600 -19.74 -0.33 -1.72
CA ILE A 600 -19.39 1.04 -1.32
C ILE A 600 -18.27 0.97 -0.27
N SER A 601 -17.35 1.93 -0.27
CA SER A 601 -16.32 2.05 0.76
C SER A 601 -16.74 3.03 1.86
N TYR A 602 -16.20 2.94 3.07
CA TYR A 602 -16.60 3.81 4.20
C TYR A 602 -15.43 4.41 5.00
N ASN A 603 -15.76 5.40 5.84
CA ASN A 603 -14.90 5.90 6.91
C ASN A 603 -15.70 6.27 8.14
N PHE A 604 -15.32 5.76 9.32
CA PHE A 604 -15.86 6.23 10.59
C PHE A 604 -14.86 7.19 11.24
N VAL A 605 -15.29 8.42 11.51
CA VAL A 605 -14.43 9.46 12.10
C VAL A 605 -14.71 9.53 13.60
N TYR A 606 -13.76 9.07 14.41
CA TYR A 606 -13.83 9.13 15.86
C TYR A 606 -12.98 10.31 16.35
N ASN A 607 -13.64 11.39 16.76
CA ASN A 607 -13.00 12.65 17.15
C ASN A 607 -13.22 13.02 18.64
N GLY A 608 -13.91 12.16 19.40
CA GLY A 608 -14.22 12.38 20.80
C GLY A 608 -15.28 13.47 20.98
N ALA A 609 -15.11 14.31 22.00
CA ALA A 609 -16.05 15.41 22.27
C ALA A 609 -15.66 16.70 21.54
N PHE A 610 -16.65 17.40 21.00
CA PHE A 610 -16.44 18.73 20.40
C PHE A 610 -16.11 19.76 21.47
N LEU A 611 -14.88 20.28 21.47
CA LEU A 611 -14.32 21.13 22.54
C LEU A 611 -15.00 22.49 22.60
N ASP A 612 -14.99 23.23 21.50
CA ASP A 612 -15.55 24.58 21.38
C ASP A 612 -17.07 24.56 21.54
N TRP A 613 -17.75 23.62 20.90
CA TRP A 613 -19.19 23.40 21.08
C TRP A 613 -19.52 22.99 22.51
N GLY A 614 -18.74 22.10 23.13
CA GLY A 614 -19.00 21.57 24.47
C GLY A 614 -18.77 22.60 25.58
N ILE A 615 -17.80 23.51 25.41
CA ILE A 615 -17.63 24.68 26.29
C ILE A 615 -18.82 25.63 26.12
N LYS A 616 -19.18 25.98 24.88
CA LYS A 616 -20.28 26.91 24.56
C LYS A 616 -21.64 26.43 25.09
N ASN A 617 -21.89 25.12 25.05
CA ASN A 617 -23.17 24.51 25.40
C ASN A 617 -23.16 23.82 26.78
N ASN A 618 -22.21 24.16 27.68
CA ASN A 618 -22.18 23.66 29.06
C ASN A 618 -22.13 22.11 29.18
N PHE A 619 -21.57 21.43 28.17
CA PHE A 619 -21.60 19.97 28.04
C PHE A 619 -20.62 19.26 28.97
N PHE A 620 -19.41 19.82 29.16
CA PHE A 620 -18.40 19.26 30.06
C PHE A 620 -18.68 19.58 31.53
N LEU A 621 -19.05 20.83 31.79
CA LEU A 621 -19.41 21.40 33.09
C LEU A 621 -20.40 22.54 32.84
N ASP A 622 -21.44 22.64 33.67
CA ASP A 622 -22.49 23.65 33.50
C ASP A 622 -22.20 24.94 34.28
N PHE A 623 -21.38 25.81 33.68
CA PHE A 623 -20.94 27.06 34.28
C PHE A 623 -22.06 28.12 34.43
N SER A 624 -23.27 27.85 33.92
CA SER A 624 -24.47 28.65 34.19
C SER A 624 -25.03 28.43 35.61
N LYS A 625 -24.69 27.31 36.25
CA LYS A 625 -25.11 26.95 37.61
C LYS A 625 -24.04 27.26 38.66
N PRO A 626 -24.42 27.49 39.93
CA PRO A 626 -23.47 27.64 41.04
C PRO A 626 -22.90 26.28 41.50
N GLU A 627 -23.67 25.20 41.41
CA GLU A 627 -23.18 23.82 41.55
C GLU A 627 -22.66 23.24 40.23
N LEU A 628 -21.43 22.72 40.26
CA LEU A 628 -20.82 21.95 39.17
C LEU A 628 -20.73 20.47 39.54
N THR A 629 -21.14 19.59 38.64
CA THR A 629 -21.06 18.13 38.84
C THR A 629 -19.87 17.56 38.07
N LEU A 630 -18.93 16.92 38.78
CA LEU A 630 -17.94 16.04 38.18
C LEU A 630 -18.41 14.58 38.30
N TRP A 631 -18.19 13.80 37.25
CA TRP A 631 -18.54 12.38 37.23
C TRP A 631 -17.43 11.56 37.90
N ASP A 632 -17.82 10.70 38.84
CA ASP A 632 -16.96 9.98 39.78
C ASP A 632 -15.99 10.90 40.54
N GLN A 633 -14.81 11.18 40.00
CA GLN A 633 -13.84 12.16 40.52
C GLN A 633 -13.41 13.20 39.48
N GLY A 634 -13.87 13.08 38.23
CA GLY A 634 -13.54 14.01 37.13
C GLY A 634 -12.12 13.89 36.58
N ASP A 635 -11.42 12.79 36.91
CA ASP A 635 -10.03 12.49 36.52
C ASP A 635 -9.89 11.74 35.19
N ALA A 636 -11.00 11.24 34.62
CA ALA A 636 -10.95 10.52 33.35
C ALA A 636 -10.43 11.42 32.23
N GLU A 637 -9.34 11.00 31.60
CA GLU A 637 -8.78 11.64 30.40
C GLU A 637 -9.61 11.28 29.17
N PHE A 638 -10.01 12.28 28.39
CA PHE A 638 -10.75 12.09 27.15
C PHE A 638 -10.21 12.94 25.99
N SER A 639 -10.24 12.37 24.79
CA SER A 639 -9.89 13.04 23.54
C SER A 639 -10.94 14.07 23.15
N THR A 640 -10.49 15.23 22.67
CA THR A 640 -11.36 16.31 22.19
C THR A 640 -10.83 16.94 20.91
N THR A 641 -11.73 17.50 20.11
CA THR A 641 -11.44 18.27 18.89
C THR A 641 -12.33 19.49 18.80
N THR A 642 -11.86 20.58 18.22
CA THR A 642 -12.73 21.67 17.76
C THR A 642 -13.59 21.22 16.58
N LEU A 643 -14.72 21.87 16.33
CA LEU A 643 -15.53 21.63 15.12
C LEU A 643 -14.74 21.89 13.82
N ALA A 644 -13.75 22.80 13.86
CA ALA A 644 -12.88 23.11 12.71
C ALA A 644 -11.97 21.94 12.36
N SER A 645 -11.22 21.39 13.32
CA SER A 645 -10.32 20.25 13.10
C SER A 645 -11.05 19.00 12.58
N VAL A 646 -12.32 18.79 12.95
CA VAL A 646 -13.13 17.70 12.37
C VAL A 646 -13.43 17.96 10.89
N GLY A 647 -13.63 19.23 10.50
CA GLY A 647 -13.76 19.62 9.10
C GLY A 647 -12.48 19.38 8.30
N ASP A 648 -11.32 19.75 8.85
CA ASP A 648 -10.02 19.50 8.24
C ASP A 648 -9.75 17.99 8.10
N ALA A 649 -10.06 17.20 9.14
CA ALA A 649 -9.95 15.74 9.08
C ALA A 649 -10.85 15.10 8.00
N VAL A 650 -12.06 15.62 7.77
CA VAL A 650 -12.93 15.17 6.66
C VAL A 650 -12.32 15.52 5.30
N VAL A 651 -11.71 16.70 5.14
CA VAL A 651 -10.94 17.04 3.94
C VAL A 651 -9.78 16.05 3.75
N GLY A 652 -9.04 15.77 4.82
CA GLY A 652 -7.94 14.79 4.87
C GLY A 652 -8.36 13.42 4.36
N VAL A 653 -9.46 12.87 4.90
CA VAL A 653 -10.01 11.56 4.51
C VAL A 653 -10.34 11.53 3.03
N LEU A 654 -11.00 12.56 2.51
CA LEU A 654 -11.39 12.62 1.10
C LEU A 654 -10.19 12.85 0.15
N THR A 655 -9.07 13.37 0.65
CA THR A 655 -7.82 13.51 -0.14
C THR A 655 -6.88 12.31 -0.07
N HIS A 656 -7.05 11.44 0.92
CA HIS A 656 -6.27 10.21 1.12
C HIS A 656 -7.16 8.96 0.99
N PRO A 657 -7.82 8.76 -0.18
CA PRO A 657 -8.86 7.75 -0.33
C PRO A 657 -8.36 6.31 -0.13
N GLN A 658 -7.07 6.06 -0.40
CA GLN A 658 -6.44 4.74 -0.30
C GLN A 658 -5.99 4.47 1.15
N GLU A 659 -5.29 5.42 1.76
CA GLU A 659 -4.74 5.32 3.11
C GLU A 659 -5.82 5.24 4.20
N THR A 660 -7.01 5.77 3.90
CA THR A 660 -8.18 5.76 4.78
C THR A 660 -9.22 4.70 4.43
N GLN A 661 -9.02 3.87 3.41
CA GLN A 661 -10.07 2.95 2.94
C GLN A 661 -10.59 1.99 4.02
N ASP A 662 -11.93 1.94 4.17
CA ASP A 662 -12.70 0.95 4.94
C ASP A 662 -12.27 0.79 6.40
N ARG A 663 -11.83 1.90 7.00
CA ARG A 663 -11.33 1.94 8.39
C ARG A 663 -11.83 3.14 9.18
N ILE A 664 -11.71 2.98 10.49
CA ILE A 664 -11.83 4.05 11.48
C ILE A 664 -10.60 4.96 11.37
N VAL A 665 -10.81 6.26 11.52
CA VAL A 665 -9.76 7.26 11.73
C VAL A 665 -9.98 7.98 13.06
N TYR A 666 -8.89 8.19 13.80
CA TYR A 666 -8.89 8.79 15.14
C TYR A 666 -8.31 10.20 15.08
N VAL A 667 -9.06 11.19 15.56
CA VAL A 667 -8.70 12.61 15.49
C VAL A 667 -8.73 13.21 16.89
N GLN A 668 -7.70 13.98 17.26
CA GLN A 668 -7.63 14.65 18.54
C GLN A 668 -6.83 15.95 18.42
N ASP A 669 -7.35 17.05 18.97
CA ASP A 669 -6.57 18.27 19.19
C ASP A 669 -5.85 18.21 20.54
N THR A 670 -6.57 17.78 21.59
CA THR A 670 -6.05 17.72 22.95
C THR A 670 -6.80 16.72 23.84
N VAL A 671 -6.15 16.34 24.94
CA VAL A 671 -6.70 15.50 26.01
C VAL A 671 -7.06 16.37 27.19
N LEU A 672 -8.27 16.19 27.74
CA LEU A 672 -8.75 16.92 28.92
C LEU A 672 -9.35 15.99 29.97
N THR A 673 -9.56 16.54 31.16
CA THR A 673 -10.35 15.96 32.25
C THR A 673 -11.35 17.00 32.74
N GLN A 674 -12.46 16.59 33.38
CA GLN A 674 -13.39 17.57 33.97
C GLN A 674 -12.71 18.42 35.05
N LYS A 675 -11.77 17.84 35.83
CA LYS A 675 -10.95 18.61 36.76
C LYS A 675 -10.12 19.68 36.04
N LYS A 676 -9.45 19.35 34.92
CA LYS A 676 -8.63 20.33 34.21
C LYS A 676 -9.45 21.48 33.63
N ILE A 677 -10.66 21.19 33.14
CA ILE A 677 -11.58 22.23 32.67
C ILE A 677 -12.01 23.16 33.83
N LEU A 678 -12.24 22.61 35.04
CA LEU A 678 -12.53 23.41 36.24
C LEU A 678 -11.33 24.26 36.70
N GLU A 679 -10.11 23.72 36.65
CA GLU A 679 -8.89 24.48 36.95
C GLU A 679 -8.73 25.68 36.02
N LEU A 680 -8.84 25.45 34.70
CA LEU A 680 -8.76 26.52 33.70
C LEU A 680 -9.87 27.57 33.89
N ALA A 681 -11.08 27.16 34.27
CA ALA A 681 -12.16 28.10 34.59
C ALA A 681 -11.81 29.00 35.80
N LYS A 682 -11.18 28.45 36.84
CA LYS A 682 -10.69 29.20 38.01
C LYS A 682 -9.55 30.14 37.67
N GLU A 683 -8.62 29.73 36.79
CA GLU A 683 -7.55 30.60 36.30
C GLU A 683 -8.11 31.81 35.53
N VAL A 684 -9.13 31.61 34.70
CA VAL A 684 -9.78 32.66 33.89
C VAL A 684 -10.71 33.56 34.71
N ASN A 685 -11.32 33.06 35.79
CA ASN A 685 -12.19 33.85 36.66
C ASN A 685 -11.93 33.56 38.16
N PRO A 686 -10.81 34.08 38.72
CA PRO A 686 -10.37 33.78 40.08
C PRO A 686 -11.28 34.36 41.17
N GLY A 687 -12.19 35.28 40.83
CA GLY A 687 -13.18 35.85 41.75
C GLY A 687 -14.51 35.09 41.82
N LYS A 688 -14.71 34.07 40.97
CA LYS A 688 -15.92 33.23 41.00
C LYS A 688 -15.63 31.93 41.73
N GLU A 689 -16.37 31.67 42.81
CA GLU A 689 -16.38 30.34 43.43
C GLU A 689 -17.43 29.44 42.78
N TRP A 690 -17.12 28.16 42.66
CA TRP A 690 -18.04 27.13 42.21
C TRP A 690 -18.12 26.02 43.25
N LYS A 691 -19.33 25.60 43.59
CA LYS A 691 -19.56 24.49 44.50
C LYS A 691 -19.47 23.19 43.73
N VAL A 692 -18.44 22.40 43.99
CA VAL A 692 -18.25 21.09 43.36
C VAL A 692 -19.06 20.03 44.08
N GLN A 693 -19.79 19.23 43.31
CA GLN A 693 -20.38 17.96 43.74
C GLN A 693 -19.91 16.81 42.84
N TYR A 694 -19.93 15.60 43.39
CA TYR A 694 -19.53 14.38 42.69
C TYR A 694 -20.73 13.46 42.54
N ALA A 695 -20.95 12.92 41.35
CA ALA A 695 -22.01 11.96 41.07
C ALA A 695 -21.42 10.73 40.38
N LYS A 696 -21.79 9.53 40.81
CA LYS A 696 -21.26 8.31 40.20
C LYS A 696 -21.84 8.10 38.82
N ILE A 697 -20.98 7.75 37.87
CA ILE A 697 -21.41 7.51 36.49
C ILE A 697 -22.21 6.19 36.36
N ASP A 698 -21.94 5.23 37.25
CA ASP A 698 -22.74 4.00 37.42
C ASP A 698 -24.20 4.32 37.79
N ASP A 699 -24.44 5.15 38.80
CA ASP A 699 -25.78 5.46 39.32
C ASP A 699 -26.66 6.16 38.27
N ILE A 700 -26.10 7.14 37.53
CA ILE A 700 -26.87 7.86 36.50
C ILE A 700 -27.17 6.99 35.27
N THR A 701 -26.27 6.09 34.86
CA THR A 701 -26.59 5.15 33.76
C THR A 701 -27.61 4.09 34.16
N ALA A 702 -27.58 3.61 35.41
CA ALA A 702 -28.60 2.67 35.89
C ALA A 702 -30.01 3.31 35.90
N GLN A 703 -30.09 4.61 36.20
CA GLN A 703 -31.34 5.37 36.07
C GLN A 703 -31.78 5.52 34.60
N SER A 704 -30.84 5.71 33.66
CA SER A 704 -31.12 5.68 32.23
C SER A 704 -31.61 4.31 31.76
N ASP A 705 -30.99 3.21 32.20
CA ASP A 705 -31.41 1.85 31.86
C ASP A 705 -32.84 1.58 32.33
N ALA A 706 -33.18 2.02 33.55
CA ALA A 706 -34.52 1.92 34.10
C ALA A 706 -35.57 2.80 33.38
N ASN A 707 -35.15 3.85 32.66
CA ASN A 707 -36.02 4.68 31.83
C ASN A 707 -36.18 4.10 30.42
N VAL A 708 -35.10 3.65 29.79
CA VAL A 708 -35.11 2.94 28.49
C VAL A 708 -35.96 1.66 28.57
N ALA A 709 -35.86 0.90 29.67
CA ALA A 709 -36.71 -0.26 29.92
C ALA A 709 -38.22 0.06 30.02
N LYS A 710 -38.58 1.33 30.26
CA LYS A 710 -39.98 1.84 30.24
C LYS A 710 -40.36 2.48 28.90
N GLY A 711 -39.48 2.46 27.90
CA GLY A 711 -39.69 3.09 26.60
C GLY A 711 -39.48 4.60 26.58
N ILE A 712 -38.77 5.17 27.56
CA ILE A 712 -38.43 6.60 27.61
C ILE A 712 -37.08 6.81 26.92
N TYR A 713 -37.04 7.65 25.89
CA TYR A 713 -35.86 7.93 25.06
C TYR A 713 -35.59 9.44 24.91
N ASP A 714 -35.91 10.22 25.94
CA ASP A 714 -35.67 11.66 25.97
C ASP A 714 -34.19 12.01 26.25
N TRP A 715 -33.81 13.27 26.02
CA TRP A 715 -32.43 13.72 26.22
C TRP A 715 -31.93 13.51 27.67
N PRO A 716 -32.70 13.80 28.74
CA PRO A 716 -32.32 13.47 30.11
C PRO A 716 -32.03 11.98 30.33
N THR A 717 -32.74 11.09 29.65
CA THR A 717 -32.48 9.64 29.71
C THR A 717 -31.25 9.23 28.89
N LEU A 718 -31.00 9.82 27.72
CA LEU A 718 -29.92 9.39 26.83
C LEU A 718 -28.56 10.06 27.11
N ALA A 719 -28.53 11.28 27.64
CA ALA A 719 -27.29 12.01 27.90
C ALA A 719 -26.32 11.31 28.88
N PRO A 720 -26.77 10.63 29.96
CA PRO A 720 -25.89 9.83 30.83
C PRO A 720 -25.06 8.77 30.11
N TYR A 721 -25.56 8.21 29.01
CA TYR A 721 -24.77 7.25 28.20
C TYR A 721 -23.66 7.94 27.40
N LEU A 722 -23.87 9.18 26.92
CA LEU A 722 -22.82 9.99 26.30
C LEU A 722 -21.78 10.44 27.33
N PHE A 723 -22.22 10.75 28.55
CA PHE A 723 -21.30 11.02 29.66
C PHE A 723 -20.49 9.77 30.00
N ARG A 724 -21.11 8.58 30.05
CA ARG A 724 -20.41 7.31 30.23
C ARG A 724 -19.34 7.07 29.17
N SER A 725 -19.62 7.33 27.90
CA SER A 725 -18.66 7.08 26.81
C SER A 725 -17.51 8.10 26.74
N LEU A 726 -17.54 9.17 27.55
CA LEU A 726 -16.55 10.23 27.56
C LEU A 726 -15.84 10.41 28.91
N PHE A 727 -16.51 10.15 30.03
CA PHE A 727 -16.02 10.48 31.38
C PHE A 727 -15.81 9.25 32.28
N ASP A 728 -16.01 8.03 31.77
CA ASP A 728 -15.56 6.79 32.42
C ASP A 728 -14.29 6.28 31.72
N ALA A 729 -13.22 6.08 32.48
CA ALA A 729 -11.96 5.52 31.96
C ALA A 729 -12.15 4.11 31.38
N LYS A 730 -13.14 3.33 31.85
CA LYS A 730 -13.48 2.00 31.32
C LYS A 730 -14.07 2.05 29.90
N SER A 731 -14.51 3.23 29.44
CA SER A 731 -14.97 3.47 28.06
C SER A 731 -13.84 3.77 27.07
N VAL A 732 -12.59 3.83 27.55
CA VAL A 732 -11.39 4.22 26.77
C VAL A 732 -11.62 5.48 25.90
N PRO A 733 -12.00 6.63 26.51
CA PRO A 733 -12.34 7.85 25.78
C PRO A 733 -11.12 8.67 25.32
N LYS A 734 -9.91 8.29 25.75
CA LYS A 734 -8.62 8.78 25.24
C LYS A 734 -8.08 7.82 24.17
N TYR A 735 -7.72 8.34 23.01
CA TYR A 735 -7.15 7.55 21.92
C TYR A 735 -5.66 7.28 22.13
N GLU A 736 -5.26 6.01 21.94
CA GLU A 736 -3.85 5.59 21.98
C GLU A 736 -3.11 5.85 20.65
N LYS A 737 -3.86 5.79 19.55
CA LYS A 737 -3.37 6.05 18.19
C LYS A 737 -4.19 7.20 17.58
N LEU A 738 -3.50 8.08 16.86
CA LEU A 738 -4.08 9.20 16.12
C LEU A 738 -3.73 9.08 14.65
N ASP A 739 -4.60 9.62 13.79
CA ASP A 739 -4.38 9.75 12.35
C ASP A 739 -4.20 11.22 11.92
N ASN A 740 -4.11 12.18 12.87
CA ASN A 740 -3.93 13.61 12.62
C ASN A 740 -2.86 13.92 11.54
N GLU A 741 -1.65 13.34 11.63
CA GLU A 741 -0.56 13.58 10.67
C GLU A 741 -0.91 13.21 9.21
N LEU A 742 -1.82 12.24 9.01
CA LEU A 742 -2.32 11.84 7.69
C LEU A 742 -3.43 12.78 7.20
N LEU A 743 -4.20 13.37 8.11
CA LEU A 743 -5.45 14.06 7.80
C LEU A 743 -5.32 15.59 7.74
N GLY A 744 -4.33 16.17 8.43
CA GLY A 744 -4.12 17.62 8.56
C GLY A 744 -4.22 18.05 10.01
#